data_AF-A0A6P1SZ02-F1
#
_entry.id   AF-A0A6P1SZ02-F1
#
_cell.length_a   1.000
_cell.length_b   1.000
_cell.length_c   1.000
_cell.angle_alpha   90.00
_cell.angle_beta   90.00
_cell.angle_gamma   90.00
#
_symmetry.space_group_name_H-M   'P 1'
#
loop_
_entity.id
_entity.type
_entity.pdbx_description
1 polymer ?
#
loop_
_entity_poly.entity_id
_entity_poly.type
_entity_poly.pdbx_seq_one_letter_code
_entity_poly.pdbx_strand_id
1 'polypeptide(L)'
;MSEVSIGRWLTNAQWSLTARRLPNFVRFLPRGLLLAAIAAFIYTALAEDLRELDWNAVRLAVEAVPSSYVLAALALTAMSYLAMARYDVVAVRTLALKIPEPTTWRAGFVATSLGQTMGFGVIIGSAVRWRFYRHEGYSAATAGMITAVVSAAFFFTLLMVTSASLLFGGTDFTEMTGLTDTNIKFLCAGVFSVGLLVFALSYLQPTLRIAGRRVALPRFQPLVRLTVLALLDVIPAAAALWILLPADVSPDFWHLLPIYAVALALALISNTPGGLGVLEFACLVAWPDVPAENIIAALILYRVIFYGIPFVFGLAFLADHETSVSVRPDRLRATRQMTVIDLLAESVRADANLYHQGDKQVFRSTCGTAAILYRDSGNARVALSDPFGEAAAWPRVIQEFLHGARSEMRMPAAYKLSAGAAQKFRRAGCRIHVTGQEAVVDPGTFSLDGSRMRELRRKVRQAEKAGVTVEFCPAGGAPFDELSHINAMWQAAKQAPVKGFSLGRFAPDYIENFPLVIARDEGRVIGFLSLWQSGDGKEWSIDLMQTGRGAPSGTMQQMIVFAINHAKEHGAYRFSLCSVQFANNQPPNSLAERIIAICWRQLSDRNGLKGLWRFKEMFRPEWEPLHLAVPHSGVPVTAALEIYRLVNDPAYDLPNTR
;
A
#
# COMPACT_ATOMS: atom_id res chain seq x y z
N MET A 1 -47.57 -3.87 9.12
CA MET A 1 -47.25 -4.92 8.13
C MET A 1 -46.01 -4.44 7.40
N SER A 2 -44.85 -5.07 7.34
CA SER A 2 -44.20 -6.34 7.77
C SER A 2 -42.71 -6.04 7.44
N GLU A 3 -41.64 -6.48 8.09
CA GLU A 3 -41.34 -7.67 8.88
C GLU A 3 -39.86 -7.52 9.35
N VAL A 4 -39.55 -8.06 10.53
CA VAL A 4 -38.22 -8.52 11.02
C VAL A 4 -37.14 -7.44 11.32
N SER A 5 -37.08 -6.89 12.54
CA SER A 5 -36.44 -7.46 13.75
C SER A 5 -34.90 -7.42 13.74
N ILE A 6 -34.38 -6.26 14.19
CA ILE A 6 -33.04 -6.09 14.76
C ILE A 6 -32.98 -6.92 16.06
N GLY A 7 -32.36 -8.08 16.00
CA GLY A 7 -32.23 -9.02 17.11
C GLY A 7 -30.78 -9.40 17.38
N ARG A 8 -30.28 -8.94 18.54
CA ARG A 8 -29.43 -9.67 19.50
C ARG A 8 -28.10 -10.26 19.00
N TRP A 9 -26.97 -9.65 19.37
CA TRP A 9 -25.73 -10.40 19.69
C TRP A 9 -24.77 -9.67 20.67
N LEU A 10 -25.29 -8.84 21.58
CA LEU A 10 -24.58 -8.44 22.79
C LEU A 10 -25.58 -8.41 23.95
N THR A 11 -25.10 -8.82 25.13
CA THR A 11 -25.78 -8.92 26.43
C THR A 11 -26.80 -10.05 26.62
N ASN A 12 -26.32 -11.20 27.10
CA ASN A 12 -26.81 -11.76 28.36
C ASN A 12 -25.79 -12.74 28.94
N ALA A 13 -25.12 -12.27 29.99
CA ALA A 13 -24.49 -13.12 30.98
C ALA A 13 -25.60 -13.74 31.84
N GLN A 14 -25.90 -15.01 31.61
CA GLN A 14 -26.48 -15.90 32.62
C GLN A 14 -25.64 -17.18 32.64
N TRP A 15 -24.85 -17.30 33.69
CA TRP A 15 -24.13 -18.52 34.04
C TRP A 15 -25.15 -19.53 34.57
N SER A 16 -25.58 -20.47 33.74
CA SER A 16 -26.16 -21.73 34.19
C SER A 16 -25.06 -22.79 34.26
N LEU A 17 -24.87 -23.31 35.47
CA LEU A 17 -24.04 -24.46 35.79
C LEU A 17 -24.56 -25.71 35.05
N THR A 18 -23.62 -26.58 34.67
CA THR A 18 -23.77 -27.95 34.09
C THR A 18 -23.65 -28.11 32.57
N ALA A 19 -22.43 -27.89 32.08
CA ALA A 19 -21.84 -28.78 31.08
C ALA A 19 -20.32 -28.74 31.28
N ARG A 20 -19.70 -29.89 31.61
CA ARG A 20 -18.25 -30.01 31.72
C ARG A 20 -17.61 -29.46 30.45
N ARG A 21 -16.99 -28.27 30.53
CA ARG A 21 -16.13 -27.74 29.46
C ARG A 21 -14.98 -28.72 29.32
N LEU A 22 -15.00 -29.54 28.27
CA LEU A 22 -13.81 -30.26 27.83
C LEU A 22 -12.67 -29.23 27.69
N PRO A 23 -11.50 -29.46 28.31
CA PRO A 23 -10.39 -28.53 28.21
C PRO A 23 -10.08 -28.27 26.74
N ASN A 24 -9.71 -27.02 26.39
CA ASN A 24 -9.46 -26.60 25.00
C ASN A 24 -8.51 -27.55 24.23
N PHE A 25 -7.68 -28.31 24.93
CA PHE A 25 -6.83 -29.39 24.40
C PHE A 25 -7.58 -30.47 23.61
N VAL A 26 -8.81 -30.86 24.02
CA VAL A 26 -9.59 -31.92 23.35
C VAL A 26 -10.00 -31.51 21.92
N ARG A 27 -10.13 -30.20 21.65
CA ARG A 27 -10.39 -29.68 20.29
C ARG A 27 -9.17 -29.78 19.36
N PHE A 28 -7.96 -29.89 19.91
CA PHE A 28 -6.72 -30.05 19.16
C PHE A 28 -6.27 -31.51 19.03
N LEU A 29 -6.82 -32.41 19.85
CA LEU A 29 -6.54 -33.84 19.86
C LEU A 29 -6.69 -34.53 18.49
N PRO A 30 -7.77 -34.34 17.70
CA PRO A 30 -7.87 -34.96 16.37
C PRO A 30 -6.82 -34.45 15.37
N ARG A 31 -6.36 -33.19 15.51
CA ARG A 31 -5.28 -32.64 14.68
C ARG A 31 -3.93 -33.22 15.09
N GLY A 32 -3.67 -33.34 16.39
CA GLY A 32 -2.46 -33.98 16.90
C GLY A 32 -2.37 -35.45 16.51
N LEU A 33 -3.48 -36.19 16.55
CA LEU A 33 -3.57 -37.59 16.11
C LEU A 33 -3.35 -37.75 14.61
N LEU A 34 -3.89 -36.85 13.78
CA LEU A 34 -3.64 -36.85 12.33
C LEU A 34 -2.15 -36.62 12.00
N LEU A 35 -1.51 -35.66 12.68
CA LEU A 35 -0.07 -35.41 12.50
C LEU A 35 0.78 -36.60 12.96
N ALA A 36 0.43 -37.21 14.09
CA ALA A 36 1.07 -38.43 14.57
C ALA A 36 0.88 -39.61 13.59
N ALA A 37 -0.30 -39.73 12.97
CA ALA A 37 -0.57 -40.75 11.96
C ALA A 37 0.22 -40.52 10.67
N ILE A 38 0.36 -39.27 10.19
CA ILE A 38 1.19 -38.93 9.02
C ILE A 38 2.67 -39.23 9.31
N ALA A 39 3.18 -38.82 10.48
CA ALA A 39 4.54 -39.11 10.89
C ALA A 39 4.77 -40.63 11.04
N ALA A 40 3.81 -41.36 11.63
CA ALA A 40 3.86 -42.81 11.73
C ALA A 40 3.84 -43.49 10.35
N PHE A 41 3.00 -43.02 9.42
CA PHE A 41 2.95 -43.52 8.05
C PHE A 41 4.29 -43.31 7.32
N ILE A 42 4.85 -42.11 7.37
CA ILE A 42 6.16 -41.79 6.78
C ILE A 42 7.25 -42.66 7.41
N TYR A 43 7.24 -42.79 8.73
CA TYR A 43 8.18 -43.65 9.44
C TYR A 43 8.05 -45.11 9.00
N THR A 44 6.83 -45.66 8.91
CA THR A 44 6.62 -47.04 8.44
C THR A 44 7.01 -47.22 6.98
N ALA A 45 6.75 -46.24 6.13
CA ALA A 45 7.10 -46.27 4.71
C ALA A 45 8.62 -46.25 4.48
N LEU A 46 9.37 -45.59 5.37
CA LEU A 46 10.84 -45.53 5.32
C LEU A 46 11.52 -46.60 6.19
N ALA A 47 10.80 -47.26 7.09
CA ALA A 47 11.42 -48.12 8.10
C ALA A 47 12.09 -49.36 7.50
N GLU A 48 11.57 -49.88 6.39
CA GLU A 48 12.17 -51.01 5.68
C GLU A 48 13.46 -50.55 4.97
N ASP A 49 13.37 -49.49 4.16
CA ASP A 49 14.53 -48.89 3.48
C ASP A 49 15.65 -48.49 4.46
N LEU A 50 15.32 -47.88 5.60
CA LEU A 50 16.29 -47.45 6.61
C LEU A 50 16.94 -48.61 7.38
N ARG A 51 16.28 -49.77 7.47
CA ARG A 51 16.82 -50.95 8.17
C ARG A 51 17.84 -51.70 7.34
N GLU A 52 17.75 -51.61 6.02
CA GLU A 52 18.64 -52.29 5.08
C GLU A 52 19.90 -51.46 4.74
N LEU A 53 19.97 -50.20 5.18
CA LEU A 53 21.12 -49.32 4.93
C LEU A 53 22.43 -49.84 5.55
N ASP A 54 23.48 -49.92 4.72
CA ASP A 54 24.85 -50.04 5.21
C ASP A 54 25.39 -48.68 5.67
N TRP A 55 25.43 -48.48 6.98
CA TRP A 55 25.96 -47.26 7.59
C TRP A 55 27.44 -46.99 7.27
N ASN A 56 28.23 -48.01 6.93
CA ASN A 56 29.60 -47.79 6.48
C ASN A 56 29.62 -47.16 5.08
N ALA A 57 28.76 -47.62 4.18
CA ALA A 57 28.59 -47.03 2.86
C ALA A 57 28.09 -45.57 2.94
N VAL A 58 27.11 -45.29 3.82
CA VAL A 58 26.65 -43.91 4.09
C VAL A 58 27.81 -43.03 4.56
N ARG A 59 28.63 -43.52 5.50
CA ARG A 59 29.79 -42.77 6.00
C ARG A 59 30.80 -42.49 4.89
N LEU A 60 31.14 -43.50 4.08
CA LEU A 60 32.04 -43.34 2.95
C LEU A 60 31.51 -42.34 1.92
N ALA A 61 30.20 -42.36 1.65
CA ALA A 61 29.56 -41.40 0.77
C ALA A 61 29.65 -39.96 1.30
N VAL A 62 29.48 -39.74 2.61
CA VAL A 62 29.69 -38.42 3.23
C VAL A 62 31.15 -37.97 3.12
N GLU A 63 32.10 -38.87 3.41
CA GLU A 63 33.55 -38.58 3.32
C GLU A 63 34.01 -38.30 1.87
N ALA A 64 33.29 -38.84 0.87
CA ALA A 64 33.57 -38.63 -0.55
C ALA A 64 33.12 -37.26 -1.07
N VAL A 65 32.27 -36.52 -0.35
CA VAL A 65 31.79 -35.19 -0.80
C VAL A 65 32.95 -34.18 -0.79
N PRO A 66 33.26 -33.52 -1.93
CA PRO A 66 34.32 -32.51 -1.99
C PRO A 66 34.06 -31.33 -1.04
N SER A 67 35.11 -30.81 -0.40
CA SER A 67 35.01 -29.65 0.49
C SER A 67 34.51 -28.38 -0.22
N SER A 68 34.77 -28.25 -1.51
CA SER A 68 34.23 -27.17 -2.35
C SER A 68 32.70 -27.20 -2.43
N TYR A 69 32.09 -28.39 -2.48
CA TYR A 69 30.64 -28.57 -2.52
C TYR A 69 30.00 -28.26 -1.17
N VAL A 70 30.66 -28.65 -0.07
CA VAL A 70 30.28 -28.27 1.29
C VAL A 70 30.31 -26.74 1.45
N LEU A 71 31.37 -26.07 0.98
CA LEU A 71 31.49 -24.62 1.04
C LEU A 71 30.43 -23.91 0.19
N ALA A 72 30.11 -24.43 -0.99
CA ALA A 72 29.04 -23.93 -1.84
C ALA A 72 27.67 -24.08 -1.17
N ALA A 73 27.38 -25.24 -0.57
CA ALA A 73 26.15 -25.49 0.17
C ALA A 73 26.01 -24.56 1.39
N LEU A 74 27.12 -24.28 2.10
CA LEU A 74 27.15 -23.29 3.18
C LEU A 74 26.82 -21.88 2.67
N ALA A 75 27.40 -21.47 1.54
CA ALA A 75 27.12 -20.16 0.95
C ALA A 75 25.65 -20.01 0.50
N LEU A 76 25.08 -21.05 -0.11
CA LEU A 76 23.67 -21.10 -0.50
C LEU A 76 22.75 -21.09 0.72
N THR A 77 23.11 -21.80 1.79
CA THR A 77 22.40 -21.77 3.07
C THR A 77 22.42 -20.38 3.68
N ALA A 78 23.58 -19.71 3.71
CA ALA A 78 23.70 -18.35 4.19
C ALA A 78 22.82 -17.39 3.37
N MET A 79 22.77 -17.55 2.04
CA MET A 79 21.89 -16.78 1.17
C MET A 79 20.41 -16.96 1.53
N SER A 80 19.96 -18.21 1.71
CA SER A 80 18.58 -18.53 2.08
C SER A 80 18.22 -17.94 3.45
N TYR A 81 19.06 -18.13 4.48
CA TYR A 81 18.78 -17.60 5.82
C TYR A 81 18.83 -16.05 5.90
N LEU A 82 19.69 -15.40 5.11
CA LEU A 82 19.69 -13.94 4.98
C LEU A 82 18.41 -13.43 4.30
N ALA A 83 17.86 -14.19 3.35
CA ALA A 83 16.55 -13.90 2.76
C ALA A 83 15.42 -14.10 3.78
N MET A 84 15.45 -15.21 4.52
CA MET A 84 14.47 -15.52 5.57
C MET A 84 14.42 -14.45 6.67
N ALA A 85 15.58 -13.98 7.13
CA ALA A 85 15.67 -12.90 8.12
C ALA A 85 14.99 -11.60 7.64
N ARG A 86 14.99 -11.33 6.33
CA ARG A 86 14.39 -10.14 5.75
C ARG A 86 12.89 -10.24 5.52
N TYR A 87 12.28 -11.43 5.60
CA TYR A 87 10.83 -11.56 5.54
C TYR A 87 10.13 -10.72 6.60
N ASP A 88 10.61 -10.84 7.84
CA ASP A 88 10.06 -10.11 8.99
C ASP A 88 10.18 -8.60 8.78
N VAL A 89 11.28 -8.12 8.18
CA VAL A 89 11.47 -6.70 7.87
C VAL A 89 10.40 -6.21 6.90
N VAL A 90 10.11 -6.98 5.86
CA VAL A 90 9.06 -6.63 4.89
C VAL A 90 7.67 -6.75 5.54
N ALA A 91 7.41 -7.77 6.35
CA ALA A 91 6.13 -7.97 7.02
C ALA A 91 5.81 -6.86 8.02
N VAL A 92 6.76 -6.48 8.88
CA VAL A 92 6.65 -5.36 9.84
C VAL A 92 6.33 -4.05 9.11
N ARG A 93 7.06 -3.75 8.02
CA ARG A 93 6.82 -2.56 7.19
C ARG A 93 5.47 -2.60 6.48
N THR A 94 5.02 -3.79 6.08
CA THR A 94 3.71 -3.99 5.43
C THR A 94 2.56 -3.72 6.39
N LEU A 95 2.74 -4.07 7.65
CA LEU A 95 1.79 -3.82 8.74
C LEU A 95 1.93 -2.42 9.37
N ALA A 96 2.80 -1.56 8.82
CA ALA A 96 3.09 -0.21 9.32
C ALA A 96 3.51 -0.18 10.81
N LEU A 97 4.17 -1.24 11.28
CA LEU A 97 4.69 -1.34 12.64
C LEU A 97 6.03 -0.60 12.75
N LYS A 98 6.27 0.06 13.88
CA LYS A 98 7.45 0.91 14.13
C LYS A 98 8.54 0.16 14.89
N ILE A 99 8.83 -1.08 14.49
CA ILE A 99 9.86 -1.92 15.12
C ILE A 99 11.22 -1.62 14.44
N PRO A 100 12.30 -1.38 15.21
CA PRO A 100 13.63 -1.18 14.64
C PRO A 100 14.07 -2.36 13.76
N GLU A 101 14.61 -2.05 12.58
CA GLU A 101 15.07 -3.08 11.64
C GLU A 101 16.08 -4.08 12.22
N PRO A 102 17.07 -3.68 13.07
CA PRO A 102 17.98 -4.61 13.73
C PRO A 102 17.27 -5.68 14.57
N THR A 103 16.22 -5.28 15.29
CA THR A 103 15.41 -6.19 16.12
C THR A 103 14.62 -7.13 15.22
N THR A 104 14.03 -6.60 14.14
CA THR A 104 13.16 -7.34 13.23
C THR A 104 13.89 -8.44 12.47
N TRP A 105 15.08 -8.17 11.90
CA TRP A 105 15.79 -9.21 11.15
C TRP A 105 16.34 -10.33 12.07
N ARG A 106 16.80 -9.97 13.28
CA ARG A 106 17.22 -10.95 14.29
C ARG A 106 16.05 -11.84 14.72
N ALA A 107 14.91 -11.23 15.03
CA ALA A 107 13.69 -11.96 15.39
C ALA A 107 13.26 -12.92 14.29
N GLY A 108 13.28 -12.48 13.01
CA GLY A 108 12.99 -13.32 11.86
C GLY A 108 13.96 -14.50 11.71
N PHE A 109 15.26 -14.26 11.82
CA PHE A 109 16.29 -15.30 11.75
C PHE A 109 16.13 -16.37 12.85
N VAL A 110 15.95 -15.93 14.12
CA VAL A 110 15.77 -16.87 15.24
C VAL A 110 14.44 -17.62 15.09
N ALA A 111 13.36 -16.94 14.71
CA ALA A 111 12.05 -17.55 14.54
C ALA A 111 12.05 -18.64 13.45
N THR A 112 12.77 -18.41 12.35
CA THR A 112 12.86 -19.35 11.22
C THR A 112 13.79 -20.51 11.51
N SER A 113 15.00 -20.27 12.03
CA SER A 113 15.96 -21.33 12.40
C SER A 113 15.39 -22.31 13.46
N LEU A 114 14.77 -21.80 14.52
CA LEU A 114 14.12 -22.64 15.53
C LEU A 114 12.87 -23.32 14.98
N GLY A 115 12.04 -22.58 14.23
CA GLY A 115 10.77 -23.09 13.70
C GLY A 115 10.94 -24.21 12.67
N GLN A 116 11.96 -24.13 11.79
CA GLN A 116 12.24 -25.17 10.82
C GLN A 116 12.83 -26.42 11.46
N THR A 117 13.67 -26.27 12.49
CA THR A 117 14.34 -27.41 13.14
C THR A 117 13.42 -28.16 14.10
N MET A 118 12.64 -27.45 14.91
CA MET A 118 11.81 -28.05 15.96
C MET A 118 10.42 -28.52 15.49
N GLY A 119 10.00 -28.14 14.28
CA GLY A 119 8.61 -28.32 13.83
C GLY A 119 7.66 -27.29 14.43
N PHE A 120 6.38 -27.34 14.08
CA PHE A 120 5.38 -26.35 14.52
C PHE A 120 5.79 -24.88 14.25
N GLY A 121 6.43 -24.62 13.11
CA GLY A 121 7.11 -23.37 12.82
C GLY A 121 6.25 -22.10 12.98
N VAL A 122 4.93 -22.20 12.76
CA VAL A 122 4.00 -21.08 12.99
C VAL A 122 3.89 -20.73 14.48
N ILE A 123 3.82 -21.72 15.36
CA ILE A 123 3.67 -21.53 16.80
C ILE A 123 4.99 -21.06 17.40
N ILE A 124 6.08 -21.79 17.14
CA ILE A 124 7.41 -21.47 17.64
C ILE A 124 7.87 -20.11 17.12
N GLY A 125 7.74 -19.89 15.81
CA GLY A 125 8.12 -18.63 15.19
C GLY A 125 7.34 -17.43 15.74
N SER A 126 6.04 -17.59 15.99
CA SER A 126 5.23 -16.51 16.62
C SER A 126 5.64 -16.25 18.07
N ALA A 127 5.94 -17.28 18.85
CA ALA A 127 6.37 -17.15 20.23
C ALA A 127 7.75 -16.47 20.35
N VAL A 128 8.69 -16.85 19.46
CA VAL A 128 10.01 -16.20 19.36
C VAL A 128 9.84 -14.73 18.97
N ARG A 129 9.09 -14.42 17.91
CA ARG A 129 8.82 -13.04 17.49
C ARG A 129 8.22 -12.20 18.62
N TRP A 130 7.25 -12.76 19.36
CA TRP A 130 6.66 -12.06 20.50
C TRP A 130 7.69 -11.72 21.59
N ARG A 131 8.65 -12.61 21.89
CA ARG A 131 9.72 -12.31 22.85
C ARG A 131 10.57 -11.11 22.46
N PHE A 132 10.88 -10.95 21.17
CA PHE A 132 11.63 -9.79 20.66
C PHE A 132 10.76 -8.52 20.64
N TYR A 133 9.50 -8.63 20.22
CA TYR A 133 8.65 -7.46 19.97
C TYR A 133 7.91 -6.93 21.20
N ARG A 134 7.76 -7.72 22.28
CA ARG A 134 7.06 -7.28 23.51
C ARG A 134 7.72 -6.08 24.18
N HIS A 135 9.04 -5.96 24.07
CA HIS A 135 9.80 -4.83 24.62
C HIS A 135 9.56 -3.52 23.85
N GLU A 136 9.11 -3.62 22.59
CA GLU A 136 8.70 -2.49 21.75
C GLU A 136 7.18 -2.19 21.88
N GLY A 137 6.50 -2.80 22.86
CA GLY A 137 5.08 -2.57 23.16
C GLY A 137 4.09 -3.37 22.31
N TYR A 138 4.54 -4.36 21.53
CA TYR A 138 3.66 -5.15 20.65
C TYR A 138 3.17 -6.45 21.29
N SER A 139 1.92 -6.80 20.97
CA SER A 139 1.24 -7.98 21.52
C SER A 139 1.64 -9.30 20.83
N ALA A 140 1.34 -10.43 21.46
CA ALA A 140 1.48 -11.75 20.83
C ALA A 140 0.61 -11.90 19.57
N ALA A 141 -0.55 -11.24 19.52
CA ALA A 141 -1.40 -11.22 18.32
C ALA A 141 -0.70 -10.54 17.15
N THR A 142 0.06 -9.46 17.40
CA THR A 142 0.88 -8.78 16.39
C THR A 142 1.97 -9.70 15.84
N ALA A 143 2.66 -10.43 16.72
CA ALA A 143 3.65 -11.43 16.29
C ALA A 143 3.02 -12.55 15.45
N GLY A 144 1.82 -13.01 15.83
CA GLY A 144 1.05 -13.98 15.05
C GLY A 144 0.66 -13.45 13.65
N MET A 145 0.26 -12.19 13.54
CA MET A 145 -0.02 -11.56 12.24
C MET A 145 1.22 -11.48 11.34
N ILE A 146 2.39 -11.15 11.90
CA ILE A 146 3.66 -11.15 11.17
C ILE A 146 3.94 -12.55 10.63
N THR A 147 3.85 -13.58 11.48
CA THR A 147 4.03 -14.97 11.04
C THR A 147 3.04 -15.34 9.94
N ALA A 148 1.76 -14.98 10.07
CA ALA A 148 0.75 -15.27 9.06
C ALA A 148 1.06 -14.63 7.70
N VAL A 149 1.50 -13.37 7.69
CA VAL A 149 1.91 -12.66 6.46
C VAL A 149 3.11 -13.36 5.80
N VAL A 150 4.14 -13.70 6.59
CA VAL A 150 5.34 -14.37 6.09
C VAL A 150 4.99 -15.76 5.54
N SER A 151 4.23 -16.57 6.28
CA SER A 151 3.83 -17.91 5.85
C SER A 151 2.96 -17.86 4.59
N ALA A 152 1.98 -16.95 4.51
CA ALA A 152 1.14 -16.81 3.33
C ALA A 152 1.96 -16.46 2.08
N ALA A 153 2.92 -15.53 2.21
CA ALA A 153 3.78 -15.15 1.09
C ALA A 153 4.76 -16.25 0.68
N PHE A 154 5.29 -17.00 1.66
CA PHE A 154 6.12 -18.17 1.41
C PHE A 154 5.35 -19.25 0.64
N PHE A 155 4.19 -19.69 1.12
CA PHE A 155 3.38 -20.70 0.44
C PHE A 155 2.88 -20.24 -0.93
N PHE A 156 2.51 -18.96 -1.07
CA PHE A 156 2.18 -18.38 -2.38
C PHE A 156 3.36 -18.52 -3.35
N THR A 157 4.56 -18.19 -2.91
CA THR A 157 5.76 -18.28 -3.75
C THR A 157 6.16 -19.73 -4.02
N LEU A 158 6.00 -20.62 -3.05
CA LEU A 158 6.26 -22.05 -3.19
C LEU A 158 5.34 -22.66 -4.25
N LEU A 159 4.06 -22.29 -4.28
CA LEU A 159 3.13 -22.67 -5.35
C LEU A 159 3.59 -22.11 -6.70
N MET A 160 3.95 -20.82 -6.76
CA MET A 160 4.40 -20.18 -8.00
C MET A 160 5.67 -20.82 -8.58
N VAL A 161 6.68 -21.10 -7.75
CA VAL A 161 7.94 -21.72 -8.21
C VAL A 161 7.72 -23.18 -8.59
N THR A 162 6.92 -23.93 -7.84
CA THR A 162 6.56 -25.32 -8.20
C THR A 162 5.82 -25.36 -9.53
N SER A 163 4.79 -24.52 -9.70
CA SER A 163 4.03 -24.46 -10.96
C SER A 163 4.88 -23.98 -12.14
N ALA A 164 5.76 -23.00 -11.93
CA ALA A 164 6.68 -22.56 -12.99
C ALA A 164 7.68 -23.67 -13.37
N SER A 165 8.25 -24.37 -12.38
CA SER A 165 9.22 -25.43 -12.62
C SER A 165 8.59 -26.62 -13.36
N LEU A 166 7.36 -27.00 -13.05
CA LEU A 166 6.65 -28.08 -13.76
C LEU A 166 6.12 -27.64 -15.13
N LEU A 167 5.81 -26.35 -15.32
CA LEU A 167 5.30 -25.83 -16.59
C LEU A 167 6.42 -25.65 -17.63
N PHE A 168 7.56 -25.11 -17.20
CA PHE A 168 8.69 -24.78 -18.07
C PHE A 168 9.83 -25.79 -18.00
N GLY A 169 9.80 -26.72 -17.04
CA GLY A 169 10.75 -27.82 -16.93
C GLY A 169 10.56 -28.87 -18.02
N GLY A 170 11.64 -29.57 -18.34
CA GLY A 170 11.66 -30.61 -19.36
C GLY A 170 11.33 -32.01 -18.84
N THR A 171 11.08 -32.18 -17.53
CA THR A 171 10.97 -33.51 -16.92
C THR A 171 9.54 -34.01 -16.82
N ASP A 172 9.33 -35.27 -17.21
CA ASP A 172 8.05 -35.96 -17.12
C ASP A 172 7.90 -36.60 -15.73
N PHE A 173 6.76 -36.33 -15.07
CA PHE A 173 6.40 -36.87 -13.75
C PHE A 173 5.20 -37.83 -13.83
N THR A 174 4.88 -38.34 -15.02
CA THR A 174 3.72 -39.21 -15.25
C THR A 174 3.79 -40.49 -14.42
N GLU A 175 4.96 -41.13 -14.33
CA GLU A 175 5.14 -42.37 -13.56
C GLU A 175 4.96 -42.15 -12.05
N MET A 176 5.44 -41.03 -11.52
CA MET A 176 5.33 -40.71 -10.08
C MET A 176 3.92 -40.30 -9.67
N THR A 177 3.18 -39.61 -10.55
CA THR A 177 1.89 -38.98 -10.20
C THR A 177 0.67 -39.74 -10.73
N GLY A 178 0.85 -40.61 -11.73
CA GLY A 178 -0.23 -41.23 -12.49
C GLY A 178 -1.01 -40.26 -13.39
N LEU A 179 -0.60 -38.99 -13.47
CA LEU A 179 -1.20 -37.97 -14.33
C LEU A 179 -0.33 -37.74 -15.55
N THR A 180 -0.94 -37.62 -16.73
CA THR A 180 -0.19 -37.27 -17.95
C THR A 180 0.50 -35.91 -17.80
N ASP A 181 1.69 -35.77 -18.38
CA ASP A 181 2.45 -34.51 -18.43
C ASP A 181 1.57 -33.31 -18.87
N THR A 182 0.71 -33.51 -19.88
CA THR A 182 -0.25 -32.50 -20.35
C THR A 182 -1.20 -32.01 -19.24
N ASN A 183 -1.73 -32.92 -18.41
CA ASN A 183 -2.64 -32.56 -17.32
C ASN A 183 -1.91 -31.81 -16.20
N ILE A 184 -0.68 -32.23 -15.89
CA ILE A 184 0.18 -31.55 -14.91
C ILE A 184 0.48 -30.12 -15.38
N LYS A 185 0.90 -29.95 -16.64
CA LYS A 185 1.19 -28.64 -17.23
C LYS A 185 -0.05 -27.75 -17.30
N PHE A 186 -1.21 -28.30 -17.63
CA PHE A 186 -2.47 -27.55 -17.64
C PHE A 186 -2.83 -27.02 -16.24
N LEU A 187 -2.77 -27.88 -15.21
CA LEU A 187 -3.01 -27.48 -13.82
C LEU A 187 -2.02 -26.39 -13.37
N CYS A 188 -0.73 -26.59 -13.64
CA CYS A 188 0.33 -25.64 -13.29
C CYS A 188 0.18 -24.30 -14.02
N ALA A 189 -0.20 -24.32 -15.30
CA ALA A 189 -0.51 -23.10 -16.05
C ALA A 189 -1.67 -22.33 -15.42
N GLY A 190 -2.71 -23.01 -14.97
CA GLY A 190 -3.83 -22.41 -14.23
C GLY A 190 -3.37 -21.74 -12.94
N VAL A 191 -2.64 -22.46 -12.09
CA VAL A 191 -2.12 -21.94 -10.80
C VAL A 191 -1.18 -20.75 -11.03
N PHE A 192 -0.25 -20.87 -11.97
CA PHE A 192 0.70 -19.81 -12.30
C PHE A 192 -0.01 -18.55 -12.85
N SER A 193 -1.02 -18.74 -13.71
CA SER A 193 -1.83 -17.64 -14.25
C SER A 193 -2.63 -16.93 -13.16
N VAL A 194 -3.18 -17.66 -12.19
CA VAL A 194 -3.87 -17.07 -11.03
C VAL A 194 -2.88 -16.25 -10.19
N GLY A 195 -1.66 -16.73 -9.97
CA GLY A 195 -0.64 -15.96 -9.25
C GLY A 195 -0.23 -14.68 -10.00
N LEU A 196 -0.07 -14.73 -11.32
CA LEU A 196 0.15 -13.54 -12.16
C LEU A 196 -1.04 -12.57 -12.07
N LEU A 197 -2.28 -13.08 -12.04
CA LEU A 197 -3.47 -12.28 -11.86
C LEU A 197 -3.47 -11.59 -10.47
N VAL A 198 -3.02 -12.26 -9.41
CA VAL A 198 -2.85 -11.63 -8.08
C VAL A 198 -1.87 -10.46 -8.16
N PHE A 199 -0.73 -10.58 -8.85
CA PHE A 199 0.19 -9.46 -9.08
C PHE A 199 -0.48 -8.31 -9.85
N ALA A 200 -1.18 -8.63 -10.94
CA ALA A 200 -1.85 -7.65 -11.78
C ALA A 200 -2.96 -6.90 -11.00
N LEU A 201 -3.80 -7.61 -10.26
CA LEU A 201 -4.86 -7.02 -9.44
C LEU A 201 -4.29 -6.23 -8.26
N SER A 202 -3.23 -6.71 -7.60
CA SER A 202 -2.56 -5.96 -6.52
C SER A 202 -1.99 -4.62 -7.00
N TYR A 203 -1.62 -4.54 -8.29
CA TYR A 203 -1.17 -3.30 -8.92
C TYR A 203 -2.33 -2.42 -9.42
N LEU A 204 -3.28 -3.01 -10.16
CA LEU A 204 -4.34 -2.31 -10.91
C LEU A 204 -5.62 -2.06 -10.11
N GLN A 205 -5.92 -2.87 -9.10
CA GLN A 205 -7.12 -2.80 -8.27
C GLN A 205 -6.83 -3.32 -6.84
N PRO A 206 -6.09 -2.56 -6.02
CA PRO A 206 -5.64 -3.00 -4.70
C PRO A 206 -6.79 -3.22 -3.70
N THR A 207 -8.00 -2.78 -4.03
CA THR A 207 -9.22 -3.04 -3.27
C THR A 207 -10.29 -3.60 -4.19
N LEU A 208 -10.79 -4.79 -3.89
CA LEU A 208 -11.88 -5.42 -4.61
C LEU A 208 -13.18 -5.29 -3.79
N ARG A 209 -14.31 -5.11 -4.47
CA ARG A 209 -15.63 -5.21 -3.85
C ARG A 209 -16.16 -6.61 -4.08
N ILE A 210 -16.13 -7.45 -3.05
CA ILE A 210 -16.62 -8.83 -3.10
C ILE A 210 -17.85 -8.90 -2.19
N ALA A 211 -19.01 -9.28 -2.74
CA ALA A 211 -20.28 -9.39 -2.00
C ALA A 211 -20.62 -8.14 -1.15
N GLY A 212 -20.41 -6.93 -1.72
CA GLY A 212 -20.65 -5.65 -1.04
C GLY A 212 -19.58 -5.25 0.00
N ARG A 213 -18.60 -6.11 0.31
CA ARG A 213 -17.49 -5.80 1.22
C ARG A 213 -16.25 -5.39 0.45
N ARG A 214 -15.53 -4.37 0.94
CA ARG A 214 -14.22 -3.96 0.41
C ARG A 214 -13.16 -4.90 0.99
N VAL A 215 -12.55 -5.74 0.15
CA VAL A 215 -11.43 -6.62 0.51
C VAL A 215 -10.15 -6.01 -0.07
N ALA A 216 -9.18 -5.73 0.80
CA ALA A 216 -7.87 -5.23 0.38
C ALA A 216 -6.98 -6.40 -0.07
N LEU A 217 -6.47 -6.33 -1.29
CA LEU A 217 -5.42 -7.23 -1.77
C LEU A 217 -4.07 -6.87 -1.13
N PRO A 218 -3.11 -7.82 -1.07
CA PRO A 218 -1.75 -7.48 -0.69
C PRO A 218 -1.22 -6.38 -1.59
N ARG A 219 -0.51 -5.41 -1.00
CA ARG A 219 0.08 -4.31 -1.77
C ARG A 219 1.18 -4.86 -2.69
N PHE A 220 1.29 -4.28 -3.89
CA PHE A 220 2.18 -4.78 -4.93
C PHE A 220 3.65 -4.83 -4.48
N GLN A 221 4.15 -3.77 -3.84
CA GLN A 221 5.55 -3.72 -3.41
C GLN A 221 5.89 -4.80 -2.36
N PRO A 222 5.15 -4.95 -1.24
CA PRO A 222 5.33 -6.08 -0.34
C PRO A 222 5.23 -7.45 -1.02
N LEU A 223 4.22 -7.66 -1.87
CA LEU A 223 4.01 -8.92 -2.56
C LEU A 223 5.24 -9.31 -3.39
N VAL A 224 5.72 -8.40 -4.25
CA VAL A 224 6.92 -8.64 -5.07
C VAL A 224 8.15 -8.88 -4.20
N ARG A 225 8.38 -8.07 -3.15
CA ARG A 225 9.58 -8.25 -2.32
C ARG A 225 9.55 -9.55 -1.52
N LEU A 226 8.40 -9.95 -0.98
CA LEU A 226 8.27 -11.22 -0.28
C LEU A 226 8.44 -12.40 -1.24
N THR A 227 7.90 -12.31 -2.46
CA THR A 227 8.13 -13.33 -3.49
C THR A 227 9.60 -13.43 -3.89
N VAL A 228 10.30 -12.32 -4.10
CA VAL A 228 11.74 -12.34 -4.41
C VAL A 228 12.53 -12.94 -3.26
N LEU A 229 12.23 -12.55 -2.01
CA LEU A 229 12.88 -13.15 -0.84
C LEU A 229 12.60 -14.66 -0.75
N ALA A 230 11.40 -15.10 -1.10
CA ALA A 230 11.04 -16.51 -1.10
C ALA A 230 11.65 -17.33 -2.23
N LEU A 231 11.90 -16.72 -3.39
CA LEU A 231 12.73 -17.34 -4.41
C LEU A 231 14.19 -17.44 -3.97
N LEU A 232 14.73 -16.41 -3.32
CA LEU A 232 16.08 -16.40 -2.73
C LEU A 232 16.22 -17.30 -1.50
N ASP A 233 15.12 -17.85 -1.00
CA ASP A 233 15.07 -18.83 0.07
C ASP A 233 15.01 -20.25 -0.52
N VAL A 234 13.96 -20.54 -1.30
CA VAL A 234 13.66 -21.89 -1.80
C VAL A 234 14.68 -22.35 -2.85
N ILE A 235 15.09 -21.50 -3.80
CA ILE A 235 16.01 -21.91 -4.87
C ILE A 235 17.40 -22.22 -4.31
N PRO A 236 18.03 -21.36 -3.47
CA PRO A 236 19.31 -21.71 -2.86
C PRO A 236 19.22 -22.91 -1.91
N ALA A 237 18.10 -23.09 -1.19
CA ALA A 237 17.91 -24.28 -0.35
C ALA A 237 17.89 -25.57 -1.18
N ALA A 238 17.12 -25.59 -2.29
CA ALA A 238 17.11 -26.71 -3.23
C ALA A 238 18.49 -26.94 -3.87
N ALA A 239 19.18 -25.85 -4.25
CA ALA A 239 20.50 -25.92 -4.87
C ALA A 239 21.56 -26.44 -3.88
N ALA A 240 21.44 -26.12 -2.58
CA ALA A 240 22.33 -26.63 -1.56
C ALA A 240 22.19 -28.16 -1.43
N LEU A 241 20.97 -28.69 -1.51
CA LEU A 241 20.76 -30.15 -1.59
C LEU A 241 21.31 -30.73 -2.89
N TRP A 242 21.01 -30.09 -4.03
CA TRP A 242 21.43 -30.55 -5.35
C TRP A 242 22.95 -30.70 -5.48
N ILE A 243 23.74 -29.75 -4.97
CA ILE A 243 25.21 -29.81 -5.00
C ILE A 243 25.78 -30.92 -4.09
N LEU A 244 25.04 -31.32 -3.06
CA LEU A 244 25.46 -32.38 -2.14
C LEU A 244 25.09 -33.78 -2.64
N LEU A 245 24.23 -33.88 -3.67
CA LEU A 245 23.95 -35.14 -4.32
C LEU A 245 25.18 -35.63 -5.12
N PRO A 246 25.36 -36.95 -5.28
CA PRO A 246 26.49 -37.52 -6.02
C PRO A 246 26.52 -37.03 -7.48
N ALA A 247 27.69 -36.61 -7.98
CA ALA A 247 27.83 -36.00 -9.31
C ALA A 247 27.57 -36.98 -10.47
N ASP A 248 27.77 -38.26 -10.24
CA ASP A 248 27.49 -39.38 -11.16
C ASP A 248 25.99 -39.66 -11.34
N VAL A 249 25.16 -39.11 -10.44
CA VAL A 249 23.73 -39.39 -10.35
C VAL A 249 22.88 -38.11 -10.28
N SER A 250 23.52 -36.94 -10.18
CA SER A 250 22.86 -35.66 -9.94
C SER A 250 21.79 -35.41 -11.00
N PRO A 251 20.49 -35.41 -10.62
CA PRO A 251 19.43 -35.07 -11.55
C PRO A 251 19.59 -33.63 -12.02
N ASP A 252 19.02 -33.28 -13.17
CA ASP A 252 18.93 -31.88 -13.56
C ASP A 252 18.31 -31.07 -12.42
N PHE A 253 18.88 -29.89 -12.12
CA PHE A 253 18.39 -29.03 -11.04
C PHE A 253 16.88 -28.75 -11.18
N TRP A 254 16.40 -28.62 -12.42
CA TRP A 254 14.98 -28.40 -12.74
C TRP A 254 14.08 -29.61 -12.49
N HIS A 255 14.63 -30.82 -12.41
CA HIS A 255 13.93 -32.01 -11.96
C HIS A 255 13.86 -32.06 -10.43
N LEU A 256 14.94 -31.70 -9.73
CA LEU A 256 14.98 -31.67 -8.25
C LEU A 256 14.09 -30.57 -7.65
N LEU A 257 14.07 -29.37 -8.24
CA LEU A 257 13.37 -28.22 -7.69
C LEU A 257 11.88 -28.45 -7.37
N PRO A 258 11.04 -29.03 -8.26
CA PRO A 258 9.64 -29.29 -7.94
C PRO A 258 9.46 -30.39 -6.90
N ILE A 259 10.31 -31.43 -6.90
CA ILE A 259 10.30 -32.50 -5.86
C ILE A 259 10.60 -31.87 -4.50
N TYR A 260 11.67 -31.09 -4.42
CA TYR A 260 12.08 -30.37 -3.21
C TYR A 260 10.97 -29.44 -2.71
N ALA A 261 10.36 -28.65 -3.61
CA ALA A 261 9.34 -27.68 -3.26
C ALA A 261 8.06 -28.35 -2.73
N VAL A 262 7.62 -29.46 -3.34
CA VAL A 262 6.48 -30.26 -2.86
C VAL A 262 6.79 -30.92 -1.52
N ALA A 263 7.98 -31.53 -1.37
CA ALA A 263 8.42 -32.13 -0.12
C ALA A 263 8.46 -31.09 1.02
N LEU A 264 9.00 -29.90 0.74
CA LEU A 264 9.04 -28.79 1.70
C LEU A 264 7.63 -28.31 2.07
N ALA A 265 6.70 -28.23 1.11
CA ALA A 265 5.30 -27.90 1.38
C ALA A 265 4.66 -28.92 2.33
N LEU A 266 4.81 -30.22 2.02
CA LEU A 266 4.28 -31.32 2.82
C LEU A 266 4.89 -31.38 4.22
N ALA A 267 6.20 -31.14 4.35
CA ALA A 267 6.89 -31.05 5.63
C ALA A 267 6.32 -29.93 6.52
N LEU A 268 6.10 -28.74 5.95
CA LEU A 268 5.56 -27.59 6.68
C LEU A 268 4.08 -27.76 7.04
N ILE A 269 3.27 -28.36 6.16
CA ILE A 269 1.86 -28.65 6.42
C ILE A 269 1.71 -29.72 7.52
N SER A 270 2.55 -30.77 7.46
CA SER A 270 2.58 -31.83 8.46
C SER A 270 3.23 -31.41 9.78
N ASN A 271 3.88 -30.24 9.85
CA ASN A 271 4.61 -29.76 11.02
C ASN A 271 5.60 -30.79 11.60
N THR A 272 6.13 -31.67 10.76
CA THR A 272 7.10 -32.69 11.16
C THR A 272 8.38 -32.00 11.65
N PRO A 273 8.97 -32.41 12.79
CA PRO A 273 10.21 -31.83 13.29
C PRO A 273 11.32 -31.94 12.23
N GLY A 274 11.92 -30.82 11.84
CA GLY A 274 12.92 -30.77 10.79
C GLY A 274 12.42 -31.18 9.40
N GLY A 275 11.12 -31.40 9.19
CA GLY A 275 10.62 -32.06 7.98
C GLY A 275 11.11 -33.50 7.81
N LEU A 276 11.47 -34.18 8.92
CA LEU A 276 12.03 -35.53 8.90
C LEU A 276 11.10 -36.52 8.21
N GLY A 277 11.65 -37.29 7.28
CA GLY A 277 11.01 -38.36 6.54
C GLY A 277 10.29 -37.91 5.27
N VAL A 278 9.74 -36.68 5.21
CA VAL A 278 9.03 -36.23 3.99
C VAL A 278 9.99 -36.01 2.83
N LEU A 279 11.13 -35.35 3.11
CA LEU A 279 12.14 -35.07 2.09
C LEU A 279 12.90 -36.34 1.69
N GLU A 280 13.25 -37.18 2.68
CA GLU A 280 13.87 -38.48 2.46
C GLU A 280 13.00 -39.36 1.56
N PHE A 281 11.72 -39.50 1.89
CA PHE A 281 10.77 -40.26 1.09
C PHE A 281 10.62 -39.70 -0.33
N ALA A 282 10.48 -38.38 -0.47
CA ALA A 282 10.35 -37.77 -1.78
C ALA A 282 11.57 -38.01 -2.68
N CYS A 283 12.78 -37.99 -2.12
CA CYS A 283 14.01 -38.24 -2.89
C CYS A 283 14.16 -39.72 -3.28
N LEU A 284 13.90 -40.64 -2.35
CA LEU A 284 13.99 -42.09 -2.62
C LEU A 284 12.96 -42.54 -3.66
N VAL A 285 11.74 -42.00 -3.62
CA VAL A 285 10.70 -42.28 -4.63
C VAL A 285 11.02 -41.63 -5.98
N ALA A 286 11.64 -40.45 -5.98
CA ALA A 286 12.00 -39.78 -7.24
C ALA A 286 13.17 -40.45 -7.96
N TRP A 287 14.08 -41.08 -7.21
CA TRP A 287 15.32 -41.64 -7.74
C TRP A 287 15.53 -43.08 -7.26
N PRO A 288 14.65 -44.02 -7.66
CA PRO A 288 14.73 -45.42 -7.20
C PRO A 288 15.96 -46.16 -7.71
N ASP A 289 16.55 -45.72 -8.83
CA ASP A 289 17.74 -46.34 -9.43
C ASP A 289 19.05 -45.95 -8.72
N VAL A 290 18.97 -45.07 -7.74
CA VAL A 290 20.12 -44.50 -7.04
C VAL A 290 20.29 -45.21 -5.71
N PRO A 291 21.52 -45.63 -5.35
CA PRO A 291 21.77 -46.24 -4.04
C PRO A 291 21.24 -45.35 -2.91
N ALA A 292 20.35 -45.90 -2.08
CA ALA A 292 19.70 -45.17 -1.01
C ALA A 292 20.72 -44.56 -0.04
N GLU A 293 21.86 -45.23 0.16
CA GLU A 293 22.96 -44.79 1.01
C GLU A 293 23.51 -43.43 0.57
N ASN A 294 23.61 -43.20 -0.74
CA ASN A 294 24.12 -41.96 -1.31
C ASN A 294 23.13 -40.80 -1.14
N ILE A 295 21.84 -41.05 -1.36
CA ILE A 295 20.78 -40.06 -1.14
C ILE A 295 20.71 -39.68 0.35
N ILE A 296 20.73 -40.68 1.22
CA ILE A 296 20.66 -40.48 2.68
C ILE A 296 21.91 -39.75 3.19
N ALA A 297 23.11 -40.06 2.68
CA ALA A 297 24.34 -39.33 2.99
C ALA A 297 24.22 -37.83 2.64
N ALA A 298 23.75 -37.50 1.45
CA ALA A 298 23.53 -36.12 1.01
C ALA A 298 22.49 -35.41 1.89
N LEU A 299 21.39 -36.08 2.25
CA LEU A 299 20.35 -35.51 3.11
C LEU A 299 20.80 -35.28 4.55
N ILE A 300 21.61 -36.18 5.12
CA ILE A 300 22.23 -35.98 6.45
C ILE A 300 23.13 -34.74 6.42
N LEU A 301 24.01 -34.65 5.42
CA LEU A 301 24.92 -33.51 5.28
C LEU A 301 24.14 -32.20 5.06
N TYR A 302 23.11 -32.24 4.21
CA TYR A 302 22.18 -31.14 4.00
C TYR A 302 21.51 -30.70 5.32
N ARG A 303 21.07 -31.65 6.16
CA ARG A 303 20.46 -31.34 7.46
C ARG A 303 21.42 -30.64 8.41
N VAL A 304 22.66 -31.11 8.49
CA VAL A 304 23.69 -30.48 9.32
C VAL A 304 23.94 -29.04 8.85
N ILE A 305 24.10 -28.85 7.54
CA ILE A 305 24.43 -27.54 6.95
C ILE A 305 23.24 -26.58 7.02
N PHE A 306 22.06 -27.00 6.59
CA PHE A 306 20.89 -26.13 6.39
C PHE A 306 20.03 -25.95 7.64
N TYR A 307 19.98 -26.93 8.55
CA TYR A 307 19.18 -26.85 9.78
C TYR A 307 20.07 -26.72 11.02
N GLY A 308 21.08 -27.59 11.15
CA GLY A 308 21.93 -27.66 12.34
C GLY A 308 22.72 -26.37 12.61
N ILE A 309 23.49 -25.92 11.62
CA ILE A 309 24.34 -24.72 11.78
C ILE A 309 23.49 -23.47 12.07
N PRO A 310 22.45 -23.12 11.28
CA PRO A 310 21.63 -21.96 11.57
C PRO A 310 20.86 -22.04 12.88
N PHE A 311 20.47 -23.24 13.33
CA PHE A 311 19.85 -23.46 14.63
C PHE A 311 20.78 -23.06 15.79
N VAL A 312 22.06 -23.44 15.72
CA VAL A 312 23.07 -23.03 16.73
C VAL A 312 23.23 -21.50 16.74
N PHE A 313 23.32 -20.86 15.57
CA PHE A 313 23.36 -19.40 15.49
C PHE A 313 22.07 -18.75 16.03
N GLY A 314 20.91 -19.36 15.77
CA GLY A 314 19.61 -18.90 16.27
C GLY A 314 19.55 -18.91 17.80
N LEU A 315 20.03 -19.98 18.43
CA LEU A 315 20.15 -20.08 19.88
C LEU A 315 21.13 -19.04 20.46
N ALA A 316 22.28 -18.85 19.81
CA ALA A 316 23.26 -17.84 20.23
C ALA A 316 22.67 -16.42 20.18
N PHE A 317 21.94 -16.08 19.11
CA PHE A 317 21.27 -14.78 18.98
C PHE A 317 20.13 -14.60 19.97
N LEU A 318 19.40 -15.67 20.31
CA LEU A 318 18.37 -15.63 21.33
C LEU A 318 18.98 -15.34 22.72
N ALA A 319 20.10 -16.00 23.05
CA ALA A 319 20.81 -15.78 24.31
C ALA A 319 21.43 -14.37 24.42
N ASP A 320 22.06 -13.87 23.33
CA ASP A 320 22.57 -12.49 23.24
C ASP A 320 21.44 -11.47 23.43
N HIS A 321 20.28 -11.72 22.83
CA HIS A 321 19.14 -10.83 22.99
C HIS A 321 18.64 -10.77 24.43
N GLU A 322 18.51 -11.92 25.12
CA GLU A 322 18.05 -11.97 26.52
C GLU A 322 19.01 -11.27 27.49
N THR A 323 20.31 -11.25 27.18
CA THR A 323 21.32 -10.57 28.00
C THR A 323 21.46 -9.07 27.68
N SER A 324 21.10 -8.64 26.47
CA SER A 324 21.27 -7.26 25.98
C SER A 324 20.08 -6.33 26.21
N VAL A 325 18.99 -6.78 26.86
CA VAL A 325 17.80 -5.94 27.11
C VAL A 325 18.09 -4.91 28.21
N SER A 326 18.72 -3.80 27.81
CA SER A 326 18.83 -2.58 28.61
C SER A 326 17.60 -1.71 28.36
N VAL A 327 16.98 -1.23 29.45
CA VAL A 327 15.82 -0.32 29.44
C VAL A 327 16.19 0.93 28.65
N ARG A 328 15.51 1.16 27.53
CA ARG A 328 15.71 2.37 26.72
C ARG A 328 15.02 3.55 27.44
N PRO A 329 15.72 4.66 27.73
CA PRO A 329 15.07 5.83 28.28
C PRO A 329 14.12 6.44 27.26
N ASP A 330 12.91 6.72 27.71
CA ASP A 330 11.85 7.41 26.96
C ASP A 330 12.41 8.70 26.35
N ARG A 331 12.46 8.78 25.02
CA ARG A 331 12.77 10.03 24.32
C ARG A 331 11.52 10.90 24.27
N LEU A 332 11.17 11.49 25.42
CA LEU A 332 10.31 12.67 25.44
C LEU A 332 11.15 13.89 25.03
N ARG A 333 11.21 14.16 23.73
CA ARG A 333 11.53 15.52 23.25
C ARG A 333 10.21 16.26 23.07
N ALA A 334 9.76 16.91 24.14
CA ALA A 334 8.71 17.91 24.09
C ALA A 334 9.27 19.20 23.45
N THR A 335 9.42 19.19 22.13
CA THR A 335 9.45 20.44 21.35
C THR A 335 8.01 20.93 21.25
N ARG A 336 7.76 22.23 21.41
CA ARG A 336 6.43 22.86 21.23
C ARG A 336 5.82 22.39 19.90
N GLN A 337 4.90 21.43 19.95
CA GLN A 337 4.19 20.95 18.77
C GLN A 337 3.03 21.91 18.55
N MET A 338 3.04 22.62 17.44
CA MET A 338 1.86 23.34 16.98
C MET A 338 0.70 22.34 16.80
N THR A 339 -0.54 22.78 16.79
CA THR A 339 -1.66 21.96 16.31
C THR A 339 -1.71 22.00 14.78
N VAL A 340 -2.49 21.12 14.13
CA VAL A 340 -2.65 21.21 12.66
C VAL A 340 -3.33 22.52 12.28
N ILE A 341 -4.28 22.98 13.09
CA ILE A 341 -4.97 24.26 12.90
C ILE A 341 -3.99 25.42 12.97
N ASP A 342 -3.06 25.43 13.92
CA ASP A 342 -2.03 26.47 14.00
C ASP A 342 -1.15 26.48 12.73
N LEU A 343 -0.78 25.31 12.20
CA LEU A 343 -0.01 25.21 10.96
C LEU A 343 -0.82 25.69 9.74
N LEU A 344 -2.13 25.44 9.71
CA LEU A 344 -3.02 25.91 8.65
C LEU A 344 -3.20 27.43 8.69
N ALA A 345 -3.21 28.04 9.88
CA ALA A 345 -3.24 29.49 10.05
C ALA A 345 -1.97 30.18 9.49
N GLU A 346 -0.87 29.45 9.33
CA GLU A 346 0.35 29.94 8.66
C GLU A 346 0.44 29.55 7.18
N SER A 347 -0.59 28.88 6.64
CA SER A 347 -0.57 28.46 5.24
C SER A 347 -0.65 29.67 4.31
N VAL A 348 0.21 29.67 3.29
CA VAL A 348 0.23 30.69 2.22
C VAL A 348 -0.64 30.30 1.02
N ARG A 349 -1.19 29.08 1.03
CA ARG A 349 -2.01 28.51 -0.05
C ARG A 349 -3.39 28.18 0.50
N ALA A 350 -4.42 28.65 -0.18
CA ALA A 350 -5.81 28.48 0.26
C ALA A 350 -6.29 27.02 0.13
N ASP A 351 -5.66 26.22 -0.75
CA ASP A 351 -6.01 24.81 -0.95
C ASP A 351 -5.63 23.88 0.21
N ALA A 352 -4.86 24.36 1.20
CA ALA A 352 -4.63 23.65 2.46
C ALA A 352 -5.95 23.42 3.24
N ASN A 353 -6.98 24.25 3.01
CA ASN A 353 -8.32 24.10 3.58
C ASN A 353 -9.03 22.80 3.20
N LEU A 354 -8.55 22.09 2.17
CA LEU A 354 -9.00 20.73 1.88
C LEU A 354 -8.80 19.77 3.07
N TYR A 355 -7.99 20.12 4.06
CA TYR A 355 -7.91 19.44 5.35
C TYR A 355 -9.30 19.22 6.00
N HIS A 356 -10.16 20.24 5.98
CA HIS A 356 -11.47 20.20 6.64
C HIS A 356 -12.43 19.17 6.04
N GLN A 357 -12.15 18.65 4.83
CA GLN A 357 -12.95 17.59 4.22
C GLN A 357 -12.83 16.25 4.96
N GLY A 358 -11.82 16.08 5.83
CA GLY A 358 -11.67 14.88 6.67
C GLY A 358 -11.23 13.62 5.92
N ASP A 359 -10.96 13.71 4.62
CA ASP A 359 -10.58 12.57 3.79
C ASP A 359 -9.07 12.43 3.60
N LYS A 360 -8.25 13.25 4.26
CA LYS A 360 -6.79 13.28 4.15
C LYS A 360 -6.14 13.22 5.53
N GLN A 361 -4.95 12.62 5.58
CA GLN A 361 -4.08 12.57 6.75
C GLN A 361 -3.05 13.71 6.71
N VAL A 362 -2.44 14.00 7.85
CA VAL A 362 -1.42 15.06 7.97
C VAL A 362 -0.10 14.45 8.41
N PHE A 363 0.93 14.61 7.59
CA PHE A 363 2.29 14.21 7.92
C PHE A 363 3.00 15.41 8.55
N ARG A 364 3.37 15.32 9.83
CA ARG A 364 4.01 16.40 10.55
C ARG A 364 5.51 16.19 10.60
N SER A 365 6.27 17.26 10.44
CA SER A 365 7.71 17.22 10.65
C SER A 365 8.04 16.90 12.10
N THR A 366 9.19 16.27 12.32
CA THR A 366 9.67 15.98 13.69
C THR A 366 9.98 17.25 14.51
N CYS A 367 10.18 18.40 13.86
CA CYS A 367 10.28 19.71 14.52
C CYS A 367 8.92 20.35 14.85
N GLY A 368 7.82 19.85 14.29
CA GLY A 368 6.46 20.26 14.61
C GLY A 368 5.97 21.55 13.92
N THR A 369 6.82 22.25 13.16
CA THR A 369 6.51 23.56 12.56
C THR A 369 6.13 23.53 11.08
N ALA A 370 6.19 22.36 10.43
CA ALA A 370 5.68 22.16 9.08
C ALA A 370 4.96 20.81 8.93
N ALA A 371 4.02 20.75 8.00
CA ALA A 371 3.23 19.57 7.69
C ALA A 371 2.93 19.42 6.18
N ILE A 372 2.54 18.21 5.79
CA ILE A 372 2.10 17.86 4.44
C ILE A 372 0.74 17.17 4.55
N LEU A 373 -0.24 17.65 3.79
CA LEU A 373 -1.53 17.00 3.64
C LEU A 373 -1.39 15.84 2.65
N TYR A 374 -1.82 14.64 3.00
CA TYR A 374 -1.63 13.47 2.13
C TYR A 374 -2.75 12.45 2.25
N ARG A 375 -2.77 11.50 1.32
CA ARG A 375 -3.59 10.30 1.44
C ARG A 375 -2.87 9.08 0.89
N ASP A 376 -3.06 7.95 1.55
CA ASP A 376 -2.59 6.66 1.05
C ASP A 376 -3.60 6.11 0.02
N SER A 377 -3.11 5.59 -1.10
CA SER A 377 -3.89 4.86 -2.10
C SER A 377 -3.10 3.66 -2.57
N GLY A 378 -3.59 2.45 -2.33
CA GLY A 378 -2.96 1.24 -2.86
C GLY A 378 -1.45 1.19 -2.62
N ASN A 379 -0.71 1.43 -3.70
CA ASN A 379 0.75 1.35 -3.77
C ASN A 379 1.47 2.68 -3.52
N ALA A 380 0.76 3.79 -3.31
CA ALA A 380 1.33 5.12 -3.14
C ALA A 380 0.85 5.85 -1.89
N ARG A 381 1.71 6.75 -1.40
CA ARG A 381 1.37 7.81 -0.46
C ARG A 381 1.44 9.13 -1.20
N VAL A 382 0.31 9.80 -1.38
CA VAL A 382 0.20 10.96 -2.26
C VAL A 382 -0.02 12.22 -1.42
N ALA A 383 0.98 13.09 -1.37
CA ALA A 383 0.85 14.44 -0.86
C ALA A 383 -0.01 15.28 -1.82
N LEU A 384 -0.82 16.16 -1.26
CA LEU A 384 -1.66 17.09 -1.98
C LEU A 384 -1.22 18.52 -1.68
N SER A 385 -0.97 19.27 -2.74
CA SER A 385 -0.53 20.66 -2.71
C SER A 385 0.79 20.85 -1.96
N ASP A 386 1.12 22.10 -1.68
CA ASP A 386 2.38 22.46 -1.02
C ASP A 386 2.37 22.05 0.46
N PRO A 387 3.55 21.80 1.08
CA PRO A 387 3.65 21.77 2.53
C PRO A 387 3.15 23.10 3.14
N PHE A 388 2.68 23.05 4.38
CA PHE A 388 2.19 24.22 5.13
C PHE A 388 2.85 24.33 6.50
N GLY A 389 2.78 25.51 7.11
CA GLY A 389 3.63 25.93 8.22
C GLY A 389 4.96 26.54 7.75
N GLU A 390 5.93 26.64 8.66
CA GLU A 390 7.18 27.37 8.48
C GLU A 390 7.98 26.92 7.23
N ALA A 391 8.17 27.84 6.29
CA ALA A 391 8.83 27.57 5.00
C ALA A 391 10.25 27.01 5.13
N ALA A 392 10.97 27.36 6.21
CA ALA A 392 12.31 26.87 6.52
C ALA A 392 12.33 25.36 6.86
N ALA A 393 11.23 24.83 7.41
CA ALA A 393 11.09 23.42 7.77
C ALA A 393 10.63 22.53 6.58
N TRP A 394 10.25 23.12 5.44
CA TRP A 394 9.76 22.36 4.28
C TRP A 394 10.76 21.32 3.73
N PRO A 395 12.07 21.62 3.56
CA PRO A 395 13.02 20.61 3.10
C PRO A 395 13.06 19.36 3.99
N ARG A 396 12.95 19.56 5.31
CA ARG A 396 12.93 18.48 6.30
C ARG A 396 11.65 17.67 6.24
N VAL A 397 10.47 18.31 6.26
CA VAL A 397 9.19 17.57 6.21
C VAL A 397 9.04 16.79 4.91
N ILE A 398 9.57 17.32 3.79
CA ILE A 398 9.60 16.62 2.51
C ILE A 398 10.46 15.35 2.62
N GLN A 399 11.69 15.45 3.13
CA GLN A 399 12.56 14.28 3.30
C GLN A 399 11.94 13.22 4.23
N GLU A 400 11.38 13.65 5.36
CA GLU A 400 10.71 12.77 6.32
C GLU A 400 9.47 12.10 5.71
N PHE A 401 8.68 12.83 4.92
CA PHE A 401 7.53 12.29 4.20
C PHE A 401 7.94 11.24 3.15
N LEU A 402 8.96 11.55 2.34
CA LEU A 402 9.50 10.62 1.34
C LEU A 402 10.05 9.36 2.01
N HIS A 403 10.75 9.50 3.14
CA HIS A 403 11.29 8.38 3.91
C HIS A 403 10.16 7.55 4.54
N GLY A 404 9.19 8.20 5.18
CA GLY A 404 8.06 7.53 5.84
C GLY A 404 7.20 6.70 4.87
N ALA A 405 6.96 7.21 3.66
CA ALA A 405 6.30 6.43 2.62
C ALA A 405 7.10 5.17 2.25
N ARG A 406 8.43 5.31 2.06
CA ARG A 406 9.32 4.19 1.70
C ARG A 406 9.43 3.16 2.83
N SER A 407 9.50 3.60 4.09
CA SER A 407 9.55 2.69 5.24
C SER A 407 8.29 1.86 5.37
N GLU A 408 7.14 2.36 4.90
CA GLU A 408 5.88 1.61 4.85
C GLU A 408 5.64 0.91 3.50
N MET A 409 6.67 0.78 2.64
CA MET A 409 6.55 0.12 1.33
C MET A 409 5.51 0.77 0.40
N ARG A 410 5.39 2.09 0.46
CA ARG A 410 4.59 2.90 -0.46
C ARG A 410 5.50 3.77 -1.31
N MET A 411 5.13 3.95 -2.57
CA MET A 411 5.76 4.94 -3.43
C MET A 411 5.28 6.35 -3.01
N PRO A 412 6.15 7.26 -2.55
CA PRO A 412 5.72 8.63 -2.33
C PRO A 412 5.48 9.35 -3.66
N ALA A 413 4.47 10.20 -3.69
CA ALA A 413 4.24 11.18 -4.74
C ALA A 413 3.70 12.47 -4.13
N ALA A 414 3.81 13.59 -4.84
CA ALA A 414 3.20 14.85 -4.44
C ALA A 414 2.56 15.54 -5.65
N TYR A 415 1.30 15.94 -5.52
CA TYR A 415 0.44 16.39 -6.62
C TYR A 415 -0.07 17.80 -6.37
N LYS A 416 -0.22 18.61 -7.44
CA LYS A 416 -0.58 20.04 -7.41
C LYS A 416 0.44 20.95 -6.71
N LEU A 417 1.73 20.63 -6.86
CA LEU A 417 2.80 21.47 -6.31
C LEU A 417 2.97 22.77 -7.09
N SER A 418 3.12 23.88 -6.36
CA SER A 418 3.65 25.12 -6.92
C SER A 418 5.08 24.94 -7.44
N ALA A 419 5.57 25.87 -8.26
CA ALA A 419 6.95 25.85 -8.72
C ALA A 419 7.97 25.85 -7.56
N GLY A 420 7.69 26.60 -6.49
CA GLY A 420 8.55 26.70 -5.31
C GLY A 420 8.62 25.39 -4.52
N ALA A 421 7.49 24.74 -4.28
CA ALA A 421 7.47 23.43 -3.63
C ALA A 421 8.07 22.35 -4.53
N ALA A 422 7.78 22.36 -5.84
CA ALA A 422 8.35 21.43 -6.80
C ALA A 422 9.89 21.50 -6.84
N GLN A 423 10.49 22.69 -6.73
CA GLN A 423 11.94 22.83 -6.63
C GLN A 423 12.51 22.16 -5.37
N LYS A 424 11.83 22.28 -4.22
CA LYS A 424 12.24 21.62 -2.97
C LYS A 424 12.13 20.10 -3.07
N PHE A 425 11.06 19.58 -3.67
CA PHE A 425 10.94 18.14 -3.97
C PHE A 425 12.02 17.66 -4.96
N ARG A 426 12.38 18.47 -5.96
CA ARG A 426 13.49 18.14 -6.88
C ARG A 426 14.81 17.98 -6.14
N ARG A 427 15.13 18.91 -5.23
CA ARG A 427 16.31 18.84 -4.36
C ARG A 427 16.29 17.62 -3.43
N ALA A 428 15.10 17.13 -3.04
CA ALA A 428 14.93 15.90 -2.27
C ALA A 428 14.99 14.60 -3.12
N GLY A 429 15.39 14.69 -4.40
CA GLY A 429 15.58 13.53 -5.26
C GLY A 429 14.31 13.08 -6.01
N CYS A 430 13.37 13.99 -6.27
CA CYS A 430 12.22 13.73 -7.13
C CYS A 430 12.40 14.28 -8.56
N ARG A 431 11.85 13.56 -9.53
CA ARG A 431 11.54 14.06 -10.86
C ARG A 431 10.25 14.86 -10.81
N ILE A 432 10.19 15.93 -11.59
CA ILE A 432 9.08 16.88 -11.60
C ILE A 432 8.44 16.86 -12.99
N HIS A 433 7.12 16.68 -13.03
CA HIS A 433 6.32 16.68 -14.24
C HIS A 433 5.25 17.76 -14.15
N VAL A 434 5.02 18.52 -15.22
CA VAL A 434 3.91 19.47 -15.25
C VAL A 434 2.60 18.70 -15.41
N THR A 435 1.61 18.98 -14.57
CA THR A 435 0.31 18.28 -14.57
C THR A 435 -0.89 19.15 -14.84
N GLY A 436 -0.75 20.47 -14.72
CA GLY A 436 -1.84 21.40 -14.91
C GLY A 436 -1.38 22.82 -14.69
N GLN A 437 -2.33 23.73 -14.72
CA GLN A 437 -2.08 25.14 -14.43
C GLN A 437 -3.14 25.69 -13.50
N GLU A 438 -2.73 26.53 -12.56
CA GLU A 438 -3.59 27.34 -11.72
C GLU A 438 -3.94 28.63 -12.48
N ALA A 439 -5.22 29.00 -12.50
CA ALA A 439 -5.65 30.29 -13.04
C ALA A 439 -5.71 31.30 -11.89
N VAL A 440 -4.80 32.27 -11.89
CA VAL A 440 -4.64 33.23 -10.80
C VAL A 440 -4.96 34.63 -11.29
N VAL A 441 -5.79 35.35 -10.55
CA VAL A 441 -6.06 36.77 -10.77
C VAL A 441 -5.47 37.54 -9.60
N ASP A 442 -4.83 38.67 -9.86
CA ASP A 442 -4.46 39.64 -8.82
C ASP A 442 -5.64 40.59 -8.57
N PRO A 443 -6.30 40.54 -7.40
CA PRO A 443 -7.43 41.41 -7.08
C PRO A 443 -7.09 42.90 -7.11
N GLY A 444 -5.84 43.27 -6.78
CA GLY A 444 -5.39 44.65 -6.74
C GLY A 444 -5.46 45.31 -8.12
N THR A 445 -5.05 44.58 -9.15
CA THR A 445 -5.00 45.04 -10.55
C THR A 445 -6.22 44.66 -11.38
N PHE A 446 -7.09 43.78 -10.86
CA PHE A 446 -8.31 43.38 -11.56
C PHE A 446 -9.28 44.57 -11.75
N SER A 447 -9.75 44.73 -12.98
CA SER A 447 -10.82 45.67 -13.34
C SER A 447 -11.64 45.11 -14.50
N LEU A 448 -12.94 45.46 -14.53
CA LEU A 448 -13.81 45.17 -15.67
C LEU A 448 -13.63 46.15 -16.83
N ASP A 449 -12.82 47.19 -16.66
CA ASP A 449 -12.60 48.21 -17.68
C ASP A 449 -11.68 47.73 -18.82
N GLY A 450 -11.70 48.47 -19.92
CA GLY A 450 -10.89 48.18 -21.09
C GLY A 450 -11.52 47.20 -22.09
N SER A 451 -10.90 47.13 -23.27
CA SER A 451 -11.41 46.37 -24.41
C SER A 451 -11.27 44.85 -24.22
N ARG A 452 -10.20 44.39 -23.56
CA ARG A 452 -9.92 42.96 -23.32
C ARG A 452 -10.94 42.27 -22.40
N MET A 453 -11.65 43.05 -21.57
CA MET A 453 -12.68 42.61 -20.62
C MET A 453 -14.10 42.70 -21.16
N ARG A 454 -14.29 43.11 -22.43
CA ARG A 454 -15.60 43.33 -23.06
C ARG A 454 -16.54 42.13 -22.93
N GLU A 455 -16.01 40.91 -23.10
CA GLU A 455 -16.81 39.69 -23.00
C GLU A 455 -17.30 39.44 -21.57
N LEU A 456 -16.41 39.50 -20.58
CA LEU A 456 -16.76 39.33 -19.18
C LEU A 456 -17.76 40.40 -18.73
N ARG A 457 -17.48 41.67 -19.03
CA ARG A 457 -18.34 42.81 -18.71
C ARG A 457 -19.74 42.66 -19.32
N ARG A 458 -19.83 42.17 -20.57
CA ARG A 458 -21.13 41.89 -21.21
C ARG A 458 -21.91 40.80 -20.46
N LYS A 459 -21.23 39.73 -20.02
CA LYS A 459 -21.86 38.63 -19.26
C LYS A 459 -22.35 39.12 -17.90
N VAL A 460 -21.54 39.88 -17.18
CA VAL A 460 -21.93 40.47 -15.89
C VAL A 460 -23.18 41.36 -16.05
N ARG A 461 -23.17 42.29 -17.00
CA ARG A 461 -24.33 43.16 -17.29
C ARG A 461 -25.58 42.39 -17.71
N GLN A 462 -25.42 41.24 -18.36
CA GLN A 462 -26.53 40.40 -18.76
C GLN A 462 -27.24 39.80 -17.54
N ALA A 463 -26.48 39.35 -16.54
CA ALA A 463 -27.03 38.82 -15.30
C ALA A 463 -27.67 39.93 -14.44
N GLU A 464 -27.02 41.09 -14.33
CA GLU A 464 -27.57 42.27 -13.65
C GLU A 464 -28.92 42.69 -14.27
N LYS A 465 -28.99 42.78 -15.61
CA LYS A 465 -30.24 43.11 -16.32
C LYS A 465 -31.33 42.05 -16.14
N ALA A 466 -30.94 40.80 -15.88
CA ALA A 466 -31.86 39.72 -15.59
C ALA A 466 -32.32 39.69 -14.12
N GLY A 467 -31.92 40.65 -13.28
CA GLY A 467 -32.34 40.74 -11.87
C GLY A 467 -31.47 39.96 -10.89
N VAL A 468 -30.35 39.38 -11.35
CA VAL A 468 -29.46 38.59 -10.48
C VAL A 468 -28.76 39.49 -9.48
N THR A 469 -28.94 39.16 -8.20
CA THR A 469 -28.24 39.78 -7.07
C THR A 469 -27.22 38.80 -6.50
N VAL A 470 -26.12 39.33 -5.96
CA VAL A 470 -25.03 38.53 -5.38
C VAL A 470 -24.72 39.07 -3.99
N GLU A 471 -24.60 38.16 -3.02
CA GLU A 471 -24.31 38.49 -1.63
C GLU A 471 -23.16 37.64 -1.07
N PHE A 472 -22.46 38.18 -0.08
CA PHE A 472 -21.46 37.47 0.70
C PHE A 472 -22.14 36.85 1.93
N CYS A 473 -21.90 35.56 2.15
CA CYS A 473 -22.37 34.82 3.31
C CYS A 473 -21.15 34.36 4.13
N PRO A 474 -20.98 34.83 5.37
CA PRO A 474 -19.88 34.40 6.23
C PRO A 474 -19.89 32.88 6.50
N ALA A 475 -18.73 32.35 6.89
CA ALA A 475 -18.63 30.96 7.36
C ALA A 475 -19.66 30.68 8.48
N GLY A 476 -20.25 29.49 8.47
CA GLY A 476 -21.34 29.09 9.38
C GLY A 476 -22.74 29.64 9.03
N GLY A 477 -22.87 30.52 8.05
CA GLY A 477 -24.15 31.14 7.66
C GLY A 477 -24.89 30.46 6.49
N ALA A 478 -24.43 29.30 6.03
CA ALA A 478 -24.86 28.70 4.77
C ALA A 478 -26.34 28.24 4.79
N PRO A 479 -27.19 28.67 3.83
CA PRO A 479 -28.59 28.23 3.75
C PRO A 479 -28.70 26.82 3.14
N PHE A 480 -28.34 25.79 3.91
CA PHE A 480 -28.15 24.42 3.41
C PHE A 480 -29.33 23.81 2.68
N ASP A 481 -30.57 24.12 3.06
CA ASP A 481 -31.75 23.58 2.39
C ASP A 481 -31.81 24.05 0.92
N GLU A 482 -31.58 25.35 0.68
CA GLU A 482 -31.53 25.92 -0.67
C GLU A 482 -30.30 25.41 -1.44
N LEU A 483 -29.13 25.36 -0.80
CA LEU A 483 -27.88 24.90 -1.44
C LEU A 483 -27.94 23.42 -1.84
N SER A 484 -28.57 22.58 -1.01
CA SER A 484 -28.73 21.14 -1.27
C SER A 484 -29.57 20.90 -2.52
N HIS A 485 -30.60 21.73 -2.74
CA HIS A 485 -31.40 21.69 -3.96
C HIS A 485 -30.55 22.03 -5.20
N ILE A 486 -29.76 23.10 -5.15
CA ILE A 486 -28.84 23.48 -6.24
C ILE A 486 -27.84 22.35 -6.54
N ASN A 487 -27.26 21.75 -5.49
CA ASN A 487 -26.33 20.64 -5.66
C ASN A 487 -26.99 19.41 -6.28
N ALA A 488 -28.20 19.04 -5.85
CA ALA A 488 -28.94 17.93 -6.45
C ALA A 488 -29.20 18.15 -7.95
N MET A 489 -29.62 19.37 -8.34
CA MET A 489 -29.83 19.74 -9.74
C MET A 489 -28.52 19.69 -10.54
N TRP A 490 -27.44 20.22 -9.98
CA TRP A 490 -26.12 20.25 -10.63
C TRP A 490 -25.58 18.83 -10.86
N GLN A 491 -25.70 17.95 -9.86
CA GLN A 491 -25.28 16.55 -9.96
C GLN A 491 -26.09 15.79 -11.02
N ALA A 492 -27.42 15.97 -11.02
CA ALA A 492 -28.30 15.35 -12.02
C ALA A 492 -27.95 15.80 -13.46
N ALA A 493 -27.57 17.07 -13.65
CA ALA A 493 -27.17 17.59 -14.95
C ALA A 493 -25.79 17.12 -15.41
N LYS A 494 -24.84 16.91 -14.48
CA LYS A 494 -23.46 16.50 -14.79
C LYS A 494 -23.31 15.02 -15.10
N GLN A 495 -24.23 14.16 -14.61
CA GLN A 495 -24.18 12.70 -14.77
C GLN A 495 -22.79 12.08 -14.46
N ALA A 496 -22.06 12.66 -13.50
CA ALA A 496 -20.72 12.24 -13.14
C ALA A 496 -20.68 11.87 -11.64
N PRO A 497 -19.92 10.84 -11.24
CA PRO A 497 -19.75 10.51 -9.84
C PRO A 497 -19.09 11.66 -9.08
N VAL A 498 -19.44 11.79 -7.80
CA VAL A 498 -18.82 12.74 -6.87
C VAL A 498 -17.31 12.47 -6.81
N LYS A 499 -16.52 13.54 -6.87
CA LYS A 499 -15.05 13.47 -6.77
C LYS A 499 -14.59 13.86 -5.36
N GLY A 500 -13.35 13.52 -5.01
CA GLY A 500 -12.75 13.87 -3.71
C GLY A 500 -11.25 14.12 -3.81
N PHE A 501 -10.54 13.99 -2.67
CA PHE A 501 -9.10 14.19 -2.54
C PHE A 501 -8.64 15.62 -2.84
N SER A 502 -8.50 15.97 -4.12
CA SER A 502 -8.03 17.28 -4.61
C SER A 502 -9.16 18.26 -4.95
N LEU A 503 -10.40 17.87 -4.68
CA LEU A 503 -11.62 18.62 -4.95
C LEU A 503 -12.50 18.59 -3.71
N GLY A 504 -13.10 19.73 -3.38
CA GLY A 504 -14.11 19.85 -2.35
C GLY A 504 -15.37 19.04 -2.67
N ARG A 505 -16.15 18.75 -1.63
CA ARG A 505 -17.42 18.04 -1.72
C ARG A 505 -18.53 18.84 -1.09
N PHE A 506 -19.73 18.71 -1.64
CA PHE A 506 -20.91 19.24 -0.99
C PHE A 506 -21.25 18.40 0.23
N ALA A 507 -20.83 18.86 1.41
CA ALA A 507 -21.12 18.27 2.71
C ALA A 507 -21.31 19.40 3.73
N PRO A 508 -22.36 19.35 4.57
CA PRO A 508 -22.65 20.41 5.54
C PRO A 508 -21.45 20.76 6.43
N ASP A 509 -20.91 19.79 7.15
CA ASP A 509 -19.76 19.94 8.06
C ASP A 509 -18.50 20.50 7.38
N TYR A 510 -18.38 20.34 6.06
CA TYR A 510 -17.27 20.89 5.29
C TYR A 510 -17.54 22.34 4.85
N ILE A 511 -18.71 22.59 4.26
CA ILE A 511 -19.10 23.91 3.74
C ILE A 511 -19.23 24.94 4.86
N GLU A 512 -19.67 24.54 6.05
CA GLU A 512 -19.79 25.45 7.20
C GLU A 512 -18.47 26.15 7.58
N ASN A 513 -17.32 25.55 7.27
CA ASN A 513 -16.02 26.14 7.57
C ASN A 513 -15.68 27.35 6.68
N PHE A 514 -16.44 27.59 5.59
CA PHE A 514 -16.03 28.51 4.54
C PHE A 514 -17.07 29.57 4.24
N PRO A 515 -16.65 30.81 3.94
CA PRO A 515 -17.55 31.80 3.40
C PRO A 515 -18.05 31.40 2.00
N LEU A 516 -19.25 31.88 1.68
CA LEU A 516 -19.91 31.64 0.41
C LEU A 516 -20.19 32.97 -0.30
N VAL A 517 -20.22 32.90 -1.63
CA VAL A 517 -20.88 33.92 -2.46
C VAL A 517 -22.14 33.29 -3.03
N ILE A 518 -23.28 33.91 -2.78
CA ILE A 518 -24.60 33.38 -3.14
C ILE A 518 -25.23 34.29 -4.18
N ALA A 519 -25.75 33.71 -5.26
CA ALA A 519 -26.55 34.43 -6.24
C ALA A 519 -28.03 34.14 -6.02
N ARG A 520 -28.85 35.20 -6.04
CA ARG A 520 -30.31 35.14 -5.93
C ARG A 520 -31.00 35.78 -7.12
N ASP A 521 -32.13 35.18 -7.48
CA ASP A 521 -33.10 35.71 -8.44
C ASP A 521 -34.48 35.69 -7.78
N GLU A 522 -35.16 36.84 -7.73
CA GLU A 522 -36.41 37.05 -6.98
C GLU A 522 -36.37 36.51 -5.54
N GLY A 523 -35.22 36.64 -4.87
CA GLY A 523 -35.00 36.18 -3.49
C GLY A 523 -34.67 34.69 -3.33
N ARG A 524 -34.72 33.88 -4.39
CA ARG A 524 -34.37 32.44 -4.35
C ARG A 524 -32.91 32.21 -4.69
N VAL A 525 -32.22 31.31 -3.98
CA VAL A 525 -30.85 30.93 -4.39
C VAL A 525 -30.86 30.25 -5.75
N ILE A 526 -30.04 30.74 -6.66
CA ILE A 526 -29.83 30.18 -8.01
C ILE A 526 -28.40 29.72 -8.26
N GLY A 527 -27.47 29.99 -7.33
CA GLY A 527 -26.10 29.51 -7.40
C GLY A 527 -25.27 29.90 -6.18
N PHE A 528 -24.16 29.19 -5.97
CA PHE A 528 -23.22 29.49 -4.90
C PHE A 528 -21.77 29.18 -5.31
N LEU A 529 -20.84 29.92 -4.70
CA LEU A 529 -19.41 29.64 -4.69
C LEU A 529 -18.98 29.40 -3.24
N SER A 530 -18.17 28.38 -2.97
CA SER A 530 -17.41 28.33 -1.72
C SER A 530 -16.02 28.92 -1.93
N LEU A 531 -15.57 29.70 -0.94
CA LEU A 531 -14.29 30.39 -0.98
C LEU A 531 -13.38 29.89 0.14
N TRP A 532 -12.20 29.40 -0.23
CA TRP A 532 -11.11 29.19 0.70
C TRP A 532 -10.30 30.47 0.87
N GLN A 533 -9.82 30.69 2.09
CA GLN A 533 -8.86 31.74 2.42
C GLN A 533 -7.60 31.10 2.99
N SER A 534 -6.41 31.50 2.53
CA SER A 534 -5.15 31.08 3.12
C SER A 534 -5.04 31.56 4.57
N GLY A 535 -4.24 30.88 5.39
CA GLY A 535 -4.07 31.24 6.79
C GLY A 535 -3.55 32.67 6.99
N ASP A 536 -2.68 33.14 6.09
CA ASP A 536 -2.17 34.52 6.09
C ASP A 536 -3.13 35.56 5.46
N GLY A 537 -4.30 35.13 5.00
CA GLY A 537 -5.35 35.96 4.41
C GLY A 537 -5.05 36.52 3.02
N LYS A 538 -3.88 36.24 2.46
CA LYS A 538 -3.35 36.87 1.25
C LYS A 538 -3.75 36.18 -0.06
N GLU A 539 -4.13 34.90 0.01
CA GLU A 539 -4.67 34.11 -1.09
C GLU A 539 -6.12 33.72 -0.80
N TRP A 540 -6.99 33.93 -1.79
CA TRP A 540 -8.34 33.39 -1.81
C TRP A 540 -8.47 32.42 -2.98
N SER A 541 -9.29 31.38 -2.85
CA SER A 541 -9.52 30.41 -3.93
C SER A 541 -10.97 29.99 -3.96
N ILE A 542 -11.52 29.82 -5.16
CA ILE A 542 -12.78 29.10 -5.33
C ILE A 542 -12.54 27.61 -5.06
N ASP A 543 -13.55 26.91 -4.53
CA ASP A 543 -13.58 25.44 -4.47
C ASP A 543 -14.81 24.89 -5.21
N LEU A 544 -15.98 24.99 -4.59
CA LEU A 544 -17.24 24.60 -5.22
C LEU A 544 -17.78 25.78 -6.01
N MET A 545 -18.20 25.51 -7.25
CA MET A 545 -18.90 26.48 -8.09
C MET A 545 -20.11 25.81 -8.73
N GLN A 546 -21.31 26.17 -8.27
CA GLN A 546 -22.54 25.53 -8.72
C GLN A 546 -23.63 26.55 -9.00
N THR A 547 -24.40 26.30 -10.05
CA THR A 547 -25.56 27.10 -10.45
C THR A 547 -26.71 26.16 -10.77
N GLY A 548 -27.92 26.53 -10.36
CA GLY A 548 -29.15 25.81 -10.67
C GLY A 548 -29.47 25.84 -12.17
N ARG A 549 -30.32 24.89 -12.59
CA ARG A 549 -30.82 24.84 -13.97
C ARG A 549 -31.73 26.06 -14.20
N GLY A 550 -31.40 26.87 -15.21
CA GLY A 550 -32.16 28.08 -15.53
C GLY A 550 -31.57 29.38 -14.99
N ALA A 551 -30.45 29.33 -14.24
CA ALA A 551 -29.75 30.54 -13.83
C ALA A 551 -29.42 31.44 -15.04
N PRO A 552 -29.70 32.75 -14.99
CA PRO A 552 -29.44 33.66 -16.10
C PRO A 552 -27.98 33.60 -16.58
N SER A 553 -27.78 33.72 -17.89
CA SER A 553 -26.43 33.75 -18.47
C SER A 553 -25.64 34.93 -17.90
N GLY A 554 -24.48 34.63 -17.30
CA GLY A 554 -23.64 35.63 -16.64
C GLY A 554 -23.59 35.49 -15.11
N THR A 555 -24.52 34.72 -14.51
CA THR A 555 -24.62 34.54 -13.05
C THR A 555 -23.28 34.15 -12.43
N MET A 556 -22.63 33.09 -12.95
CA MET A 556 -21.35 32.63 -12.43
C MET A 556 -20.24 33.67 -12.59
N GLN A 557 -20.23 34.41 -13.70
CA GLN A 557 -19.27 35.48 -13.95
C GLN A 557 -19.44 36.63 -12.95
N GLN A 558 -20.68 37.04 -12.68
CA GLN A 558 -21.00 38.08 -11.70
C GLN A 558 -20.57 37.66 -10.30
N MET A 559 -20.82 36.40 -9.90
CA MET A 559 -20.39 35.87 -8.61
C MET A 559 -18.86 35.84 -8.45
N ILE A 560 -18.13 35.41 -9.48
CA ILE A 560 -16.66 35.38 -9.43
C ILE A 560 -16.10 36.81 -9.38
N VAL A 561 -16.65 37.75 -10.14
CA VAL A 561 -16.26 39.17 -10.08
C VAL A 561 -16.50 39.74 -8.69
N PHE A 562 -17.67 39.45 -8.09
CA PHE A 562 -17.98 39.85 -6.72
C PHE A 562 -16.95 39.27 -5.73
N ALA A 563 -16.62 37.98 -5.85
CA ALA A 563 -15.63 37.33 -5.01
C ALA A 563 -14.22 37.94 -5.14
N ILE A 564 -13.78 38.27 -6.36
CA ILE A 564 -12.48 38.92 -6.59
C ILE A 564 -12.45 40.31 -5.93
N ASN A 565 -13.51 41.11 -6.08
CA ASN A 565 -13.59 42.42 -5.46
C ASN A 565 -13.66 42.33 -3.93
N HIS A 566 -14.39 41.35 -3.39
CA HIS A 566 -14.43 41.12 -1.95
C HIS A 566 -13.05 40.72 -1.40
N ALA A 567 -12.30 39.87 -2.11
CA ALA A 567 -10.93 39.53 -1.73
C ALA A 567 -9.98 40.75 -1.80
N LYS A 568 -10.18 41.65 -2.77
CA LYS A 568 -9.46 42.93 -2.88
C LYS A 568 -9.69 43.81 -1.65
N GLU A 569 -10.94 43.95 -1.20
CA GLU A 569 -11.30 44.73 -0.01
C GLU A 569 -10.64 44.18 1.26
N HIS A 570 -10.35 42.86 1.29
CA HIS A 570 -9.66 42.19 2.39
C HIS A 570 -8.13 42.09 2.19
N GLY A 571 -7.56 42.82 1.22
CA GLY A 571 -6.12 42.93 1.04
C GLY A 571 -5.44 41.71 0.40
N ALA A 572 -6.20 40.81 -0.23
CA ALA A 572 -5.63 39.70 -0.98
C ALA A 572 -4.94 40.19 -2.26
N TYR A 573 -3.74 39.68 -2.55
CA TYR A 573 -3.04 39.93 -3.82
C TYR A 573 -3.13 38.75 -4.78
N ARG A 574 -3.80 37.67 -4.35
CA ARG A 574 -3.88 36.43 -5.13
C ARG A 574 -5.28 35.81 -5.01
N PHE A 575 -5.95 35.63 -6.12
CA PHE A 575 -7.24 34.97 -6.20
C PHE A 575 -7.20 33.82 -7.21
N SER A 576 -7.29 32.60 -6.72
CA SER A 576 -7.32 31.41 -7.57
C SER A 576 -8.73 31.08 -8.07
N LEU A 577 -8.85 30.91 -9.38
CA LEU A 577 -10.03 30.35 -10.05
C LEU A 577 -9.99 28.82 -10.11
N CYS A 578 -9.18 28.17 -9.28
CA CYS A 578 -8.79 26.76 -9.29
C CYS A 578 -7.92 26.34 -10.49
N SER A 579 -7.27 25.19 -10.33
CA SER A 579 -6.49 24.53 -11.38
C SER A 579 -7.32 23.99 -12.56
N VAL A 580 -6.69 23.90 -13.73
CA VAL A 580 -7.13 23.08 -14.88
C VAL A 580 -6.00 22.12 -15.26
N GLN A 581 -6.29 20.82 -15.31
CA GLN A 581 -5.30 19.79 -15.66
C GLN A 581 -5.13 19.69 -17.18
N PHE A 582 -3.88 19.65 -17.67
CA PHE A 582 -3.50 19.41 -19.07
C PHE A 582 -4.27 20.20 -20.16
N ALA A 583 -4.75 21.40 -19.85
CA ALA A 583 -5.45 22.23 -20.83
C ALA A 583 -4.50 22.98 -21.78
N ASN A 584 -3.20 23.02 -21.47
CA ASN A 584 -2.20 23.56 -22.38
C ASN A 584 -1.97 22.60 -23.55
N ASN A 585 -1.94 23.10 -24.78
CA ASN A 585 -1.65 22.33 -26.01
C ASN A 585 -0.17 21.93 -26.12
N GLN A 586 0.63 22.09 -25.06
CA GLN A 586 2.03 21.65 -25.09
C GLN A 586 2.08 20.13 -25.18
N PRO A 587 2.74 19.58 -26.22
CA PRO A 587 2.87 18.15 -26.37
C PRO A 587 3.68 17.59 -25.19
N PRO A 588 3.31 16.40 -24.67
CA PRO A 588 4.09 15.73 -23.64
C PRO A 588 5.51 15.46 -24.18
N ASN A 589 6.52 15.84 -23.40
CA ASN A 589 7.93 15.75 -23.78
C ASN A 589 8.55 14.40 -23.41
N SER A 590 7.81 13.53 -22.71
CA SER A 590 8.25 12.19 -22.32
C SER A 590 7.15 11.14 -22.42
N LEU A 591 7.54 9.87 -22.53
CA LEU A 591 6.60 8.74 -22.50
C LEU A 591 5.76 8.73 -21.21
N ALA A 592 6.38 9.09 -20.08
CA ALA A 592 5.68 9.22 -18.81
C ALA A 592 4.58 10.28 -18.88
N GLU A 593 4.87 11.47 -19.41
CA GLU A 593 3.88 12.53 -19.59
C GLU A 593 2.77 12.13 -20.58
N ARG A 594 3.08 11.35 -21.62
CA ARG A 594 2.06 10.79 -22.53
C ARG A 594 1.09 9.88 -21.79
N ILE A 595 1.60 8.96 -20.98
CA ILE A 595 0.76 8.01 -20.24
C ILE A 595 -0.04 8.73 -19.14
N ILE A 596 0.60 9.64 -18.41
CA ILE A 596 -0.07 10.52 -17.45
C ILE A 596 -1.24 11.23 -18.16
N ALA A 597 -0.99 11.90 -19.29
CA ALA A 597 -2.03 12.58 -20.05
C ALA A 597 -3.17 11.64 -20.52
N ILE A 598 -2.89 10.36 -20.81
CA ILE A 598 -3.92 9.36 -21.12
C ILE A 598 -4.80 9.08 -19.90
N CYS A 599 -4.21 8.83 -18.73
CA CYS A 599 -4.95 8.62 -17.48
C CYS A 599 -5.85 9.82 -17.14
N TRP A 600 -5.36 11.04 -17.35
CA TRP A 600 -6.12 12.27 -17.07
C TRP A 600 -7.22 12.57 -18.09
N ARG A 601 -7.08 12.13 -19.36
CA ARG A 601 -8.18 12.19 -20.34
C ARG A 601 -9.37 11.31 -19.95
N GLN A 602 -9.15 10.25 -19.17
CA GLN A 602 -10.24 9.45 -18.64
C GLN A 602 -10.94 10.10 -17.43
N LEU A 603 -10.27 11.02 -16.72
CA LEU A 603 -10.84 11.76 -15.58
C LEU A 603 -11.77 12.89 -15.98
N SER A 604 -11.64 13.40 -17.19
CA SER A 604 -12.31 14.62 -17.64
C SER A 604 -12.67 14.52 -19.11
N ASP A 605 -13.93 14.81 -19.45
CA ASP A 605 -14.33 15.01 -20.84
C ASP A 605 -13.41 16.10 -21.47
N ARG A 606 -12.73 15.74 -22.57
CA ARG A 606 -11.83 16.63 -23.32
C ARG A 606 -12.52 17.93 -23.71
N ASN A 607 -13.82 17.89 -24.01
CA ASN A 607 -14.60 19.07 -24.35
C ASN A 607 -14.86 19.93 -23.10
N GLY A 608 -15.06 19.30 -21.94
CA GLY A 608 -15.22 19.96 -20.65
C GLY A 608 -13.97 20.75 -20.21
N LEU A 609 -12.76 20.19 -20.36
CA LEU A 609 -11.52 20.89 -19.98
C LEU A 609 -11.25 22.13 -20.84
N LYS A 610 -11.45 22.01 -22.17
CA LYS A 610 -11.31 23.15 -23.09
C LYS A 610 -12.35 24.23 -22.79
N GLY A 611 -13.58 23.84 -22.47
CA GLY A 611 -14.63 24.76 -22.04
C GLY A 611 -14.27 25.48 -20.74
N LEU A 612 -13.79 24.74 -19.75
CA LEU A 612 -13.37 25.29 -18.45
C LEU A 612 -12.18 26.24 -18.58
N TRP A 613 -11.20 25.92 -19.43
CA TRP A 613 -10.10 26.82 -19.75
C TRP A 613 -10.60 28.13 -20.35
N ARG A 614 -11.41 28.06 -21.42
CA ARG A 614 -11.99 29.24 -22.07
C ARG A 614 -12.82 30.08 -21.11
N PHE A 615 -13.54 29.42 -20.21
CA PHE A 615 -14.30 30.10 -19.16
C PHE A 615 -13.39 30.93 -18.25
N LYS A 616 -12.29 30.35 -17.77
CA LYS A 616 -11.34 31.05 -16.89
C LYS A 616 -10.55 32.14 -17.63
N GLU A 617 -10.24 31.93 -18.90
CA GLU A 617 -9.54 32.92 -19.75
C GLU A 617 -10.27 34.26 -19.86
N MET A 618 -11.61 34.29 -19.72
CA MET A 618 -12.40 35.53 -19.71
C MET A 618 -12.01 36.49 -18.57
N PHE A 619 -11.46 35.97 -17.47
CA PHE A 619 -11.01 36.74 -16.32
C PHE A 619 -9.56 37.23 -16.46
N ARG A 620 -8.88 36.90 -17.56
CA ARG A 620 -7.47 37.23 -17.82
C ARG A 620 -6.52 36.82 -16.68
N PRO A 621 -6.58 35.55 -16.23
CA PRO A 621 -5.68 35.08 -15.19
C PRO A 621 -4.24 34.97 -15.71
N GLU A 622 -3.29 35.06 -14.80
CA GLU A 622 -1.97 34.49 -14.97
C GLU A 622 -2.06 32.96 -14.81
N TRP A 623 -1.47 32.22 -15.74
CA TRP A 623 -1.50 30.75 -15.75
C TRP A 623 -0.21 30.17 -15.18
N GLU A 624 -0.26 29.74 -13.93
CA GLU A 624 0.90 29.20 -13.23
C GLU A 624 0.98 27.67 -13.32
N PRO A 625 2.15 27.08 -13.62
CA PRO A 625 2.28 25.63 -13.72
C PRO A 625 2.18 24.94 -12.36
N LEU A 626 1.43 23.84 -12.34
CA LEU A 626 1.35 22.89 -11.23
C LEU A 626 2.06 21.60 -11.57
N HIS A 627 2.67 20.99 -10.56
CA HIS A 627 3.59 19.88 -10.77
C HIS A 627 3.22 18.62 -9.98
N LEU A 628 3.62 17.48 -10.53
CA LEU A 628 3.71 16.19 -9.88
C LEU A 628 5.17 15.88 -9.61
N ALA A 629 5.49 15.56 -8.35
CA ALA A 629 6.79 15.07 -7.95
C ALA A 629 6.74 13.56 -7.67
N VAL A 630 7.68 12.81 -8.25
CA VAL A 630 7.85 11.36 -8.05
C VAL A 630 9.35 11.06 -7.88
N PRO A 631 9.78 10.21 -6.94
CA PRO A 631 11.18 9.82 -6.81
C PRO A 631 11.78 9.32 -8.13
N HIS A 632 13.09 9.45 -8.30
CA HIS A 632 13.78 8.87 -9.47
C HIS A 632 13.53 7.36 -9.63
N SER A 633 13.45 6.63 -8.51
CA SER A 633 13.12 5.21 -8.46
C SER A 633 11.62 4.91 -8.59
N GLY A 634 10.75 5.92 -8.55
CA GLY A 634 9.30 5.77 -8.64
C GLY A 634 8.82 5.77 -10.10
N VAL A 635 7.64 5.20 -10.33
CA VAL A 635 7.03 5.11 -11.66
C VAL A 635 5.92 6.17 -11.77
N PRO A 636 6.08 7.22 -12.61
CA PRO A 636 5.10 8.32 -12.68
C PRO A 636 3.69 7.87 -13.07
N VAL A 637 3.58 6.81 -13.86
CA VAL A 637 2.29 6.20 -14.24
C VAL A 637 1.55 5.65 -13.02
N THR A 638 2.26 5.00 -12.10
CA THR A 638 1.66 4.54 -10.83
C THR A 638 1.14 5.73 -10.03
N ALA A 639 1.87 6.84 -9.99
CA ALA A 639 1.43 8.03 -9.25
C ALA A 639 0.14 8.59 -9.86
N ALA A 640 0.08 8.72 -11.19
CA ALA A 640 -1.13 9.18 -11.87
C ALA A 640 -2.32 8.24 -11.68
N LEU A 641 -2.12 6.92 -11.72
CA LEU A 641 -3.17 5.93 -11.47
C LEU A 641 -3.71 5.99 -10.03
N GLU A 642 -2.83 6.13 -9.05
CA GLU A 642 -3.25 6.25 -7.65
C GLU A 642 -3.95 7.59 -7.39
N ILE A 643 -3.48 8.70 -7.98
CA ILE A 643 -4.20 9.98 -7.93
C ILE A 643 -5.58 9.87 -8.59
N TYR A 644 -5.68 9.20 -9.74
CA TYR A 644 -6.96 8.92 -10.41
C TYR A 644 -7.93 8.19 -9.47
N ARG A 645 -7.45 7.16 -8.76
CA ARG A 645 -8.27 6.41 -7.80
C ARG A 645 -8.69 7.30 -6.64
N LEU A 646 -7.78 8.10 -6.10
CA LEU A 646 -8.11 9.00 -5.00
C LEU A 646 -9.18 10.02 -5.42
N VAL A 647 -9.07 10.62 -6.60
CA VAL A 647 -10.06 11.59 -7.08
C VAL A 647 -11.44 10.94 -7.29
N ASN A 648 -11.51 9.67 -7.71
CA ASN A 648 -12.76 8.95 -7.98
C ASN A 648 -13.30 8.08 -6.83
N ASP A 649 -12.60 7.96 -5.70
CA ASP A 649 -13.09 7.29 -4.49
C ASP A 649 -13.35 8.33 -3.38
N PRO A 650 -14.49 9.05 -3.44
CA PRO A 650 -14.86 10.02 -2.42
C PRO A 650 -15.21 9.35 -1.08
N ALA A 651 -15.61 8.07 -1.09
CA ALA A 651 -16.15 7.36 0.07
C ALA A 651 -15.09 6.72 0.98
N TYR A 652 -13.83 7.14 0.88
CA TYR A 652 -12.79 6.67 1.81
C TYR A 652 -12.87 7.49 3.10
N ASP A 653 -13.80 7.13 3.98
CA ASP A 653 -13.75 7.56 5.37
C ASP A 653 -12.47 6.98 5.97
N LEU A 654 -11.56 7.86 6.42
CA LEU A 654 -10.43 7.40 7.21
C LEU A 654 -11.00 6.70 8.45
N PRO A 655 -10.57 5.47 8.79
CA PRO A 655 -10.99 4.84 10.04
C PRO A 655 -10.66 5.79 11.18
N ASN A 656 -11.72 6.35 11.79
CA ASN A 656 -11.75 7.34 12.88
C ASN A 656 -10.37 7.80 13.38
N THR A 657 -9.88 8.90 12.83
CA THR A 657 -8.88 9.74 13.50
C THR A 657 -9.63 10.91 14.12
N ARG A 658 -10.31 10.62 15.25
CA ARG A 658 -10.63 11.64 16.25
C ARG A 658 -9.57 11.54 17.35
#